data_AF-W7DPN0-F1
#
_entry.id   AF-W7DPN0-F1
#
_cell.length_a   1.000
_cell.length_b   1.000
_cell.length_c   1.000
_cell.angle_alpha   90.00
_cell.angle_beta   90.00
_cell.angle_gamma   90.00
#
_symmetry.space_group_name_H-M   'P 1'
#
loop_
_entity.id
_entity.type
_entity.pdbx_description
1 polymer ?
#
loop_
_entity_poly.entity_id
_entity_poly.type
_entity_poly.pdbx_seq_one_letter_code
_entity_poly.pdbx_strand_id
1 'polypeptide(L)'
;MFQSLLVLIVKNEENDILEWICHHALIGFEKIVIYDNESTDRTSEIIKYASRYFPVDYVLWKDGMHPIKGLTKQGAAYTHAIKKYRDSAEWMCFLDADEFLIPPKDENLNDLLNQMSGSKGFALNWMTFGSSNLEDSKERLVLEAYTLRGADTENINRHVKMFFKTAFAKKVVNPHFVDVGEPIVNLDNKIIQWSSDGIVASNAILQAKWRIHHYIIRSREHWQRRIARKQPGGSVREWSIFQDYDQNDILDYTAYDAAQKVWDKLSQLGQNYKPLSAIPSTYDGPVQISSNILCFLDEVNANEIKGWACDVLVDEPVNLSIYIDRKLVGSLQCNKSRSDVKKSKINKEFVGFSYKLPTHYLDGQKHIIMIRDQHDYYIKFYVNGKKVKEHPFEIAFQPRVIGHVDDPINGNLRGWVSIARDCSYANFETKCHVLICLGHRPIASVLADEPRKDVYDAHGIDLYSGFSYSIPTELRDGTDKVYRFYLLPEMIELPGSPALFGVALNDQIDKIVSVANKIKDIDRHLEKIKIKDNILTEAIQHALRNVEEVLPYDGGTVLNYASWFYQHHLELHKKIKTTSLKVRPLVSVVCPVYRPVLKDFQAAVYSVLNQTYKNIELILCDDGGGDSIIVAEIKKIAKKDSRVKYIIAEKNRGISEATNACLDLAQGEWIAFFDHDDVLVDCAIERMLAFDPHNQVNILYSDEDKIDDDGIISDPMFKPEWNYRYLLGCNYINHLTMVRRTLVQQVGYLDTQYNGAQDHDFLLRCIELVQPHQIVHVPEILYHWRKTATSTASSTETKPYVIGAGIKAVSDHLSRLNVKATVDSYGKHSMYHITASVEPNQSVAIIIPFKDQVHFTQKCVEHVLKYTKRHNIQIVLVNNNSKEQETLLYLEKISKNEKVKIINYPYAFNYSKINNLAVKRTSSDYIVFLNNDLFVQDELWLDTMLGEMVIDANVGAVGGKFLYQNRMIQHCGVVLGWMGVAGHAFSHESEFYPGYGARAWLPHQVSAVTAACMLVPRKVFEEVGGFDAKTLKVAFNDIDLCLKITQLGYKIIITPDFVAEHHESLSRGLDDTKEKLDRFEKEVKVMRKRWGKLLDNDPFYSPSFARQGKPYFDLIPFDKNQ
;
A
#
# COMPACT_ATOMS: atom_id res chain seq x y z
N MET A 1 -64.97 2.11 18.82
CA MET A 1 -64.57 3.34 18.10
C MET A 1 -63.09 3.50 18.38
N PHE A 2 -62.26 3.54 17.34
CA PHE A 2 -60.83 3.77 17.45
C PHE A 2 -60.58 5.21 17.90
N GLN A 3 -59.55 5.47 18.69
CA GLN A 3 -59.19 6.85 19.05
C GLN A 3 -58.54 7.56 17.85
N SER A 4 -57.70 6.87 17.09
CA SER A 4 -56.85 7.45 16.04
C SER A 4 -56.87 6.64 14.74
N LEU A 5 -56.98 7.34 13.61
CA LEU A 5 -56.95 6.73 12.27
C LEU A 5 -56.07 7.54 11.31
N LEU A 6 -55.11 6.87 10.68
CA LEU A 6 -54.23 7.46 9.66
C LEU A 6 -54.67 7.04 8.26
N VAL A 7 -54.68 7.96 7.30
CA VAL A 7 -55.00 7.65 5.89
C VAL A 7 -53.87 8.11 4.97
N LEU A 8 -53.48 7.22 4.06
CA LEU A 8 -52.49 7.44 3.01
C LEU A 8 -53.06 6.99 1.67
N ILE A 9 -52.72 7.71 0.59
CA ILE A 9 -52.79 7.19 -0.79
C ILE A 9 -51.37 7.07 -1.35
N VAL A 10 -51.05 5.93 -1.96
CA VAL A 10 -49.67 5.61 -2.37
C VAL A 10 -49.61 5.05 -3.78
N LYS A 11 -48.47 5.26 -4.45
CA LYS A 11 -48.13 4.62 -5.72
C LYS A 11 -46.62 4.38 -5.82
N ASN A 12 -46.22 3.13 -5.95
CA ASN A 12 -44.82 2.72 -6.17
C ASN A 12 -43.84 3.18 -5.08
N GLU A 13 -44.07 2.80 -3.83
CA GLU A 13 -43.23 3.12 -2.66
C GLU A 13 -42.62 1.86 -2.01
N GLU A 14 -42.21 0.87 -2.83
CA GLU A 14 -41.76 -0.45 -2.31
C GLU A 14 -40.58 -0.40 -1.33
N ASN A 15 -39.76 0.67 -1.35
CA ASN A 15 -38.55 0.73 -0.52
C ASN A 15 -38.82 1.26 0.89
N ASP A 16 -39.85 2.09 1.05
CA ASP A 16 -40.01 2.91 2.26
C ASP A 16 -41.37 2.67 2.96
N ILE A 17 -42.35 2.09 2.25
CA ILE A 17 -43.71 1.93 2.77
C ILE A 17 -43.78 1.03 4.02
N LEU A 18 -42.88 0.04 4.15
CA LEU A 18 -42.84 -0.84 5.30
C LEU A 18 -42.39 -0.12 6.58
N GLU A 19 -41.34 0.69 6.47
CA GLU A 19 -40.87 1.56 7.56
C GLU A 19 -41.97 2.54 7.97
N TRP A 20 -42.59 3.19 6.98
CA TRP A 20 -43.65 4.17 7.22
C TRP A 20 -44.83 3.55 7.99
N ILE A 21 -45.26 2.34 7.63
CA ILE A 21 -46.32 1.61 8.35
C ILE A 21 -45.87 1.27 9.78
N CYS A 22 -44.67 0.70 9.90
CA CYS A 22 -44.14 0.26 11.19
C CYS A 22 -44.03 1.42 12.17
N HIS A 23 -43.45 2.55 11.72
CA HIS A 23 -43.31 3.76 12.52
C HIS A 23 -44.66 4.25 13.05
N HIS A 24 -45.63 4.49 12.16
CA HIS A 24 -46.92 5.04 12.56
C HIS A 24 -47.75 4.08 13.42
N ALA A 25 -47.57 2.77 13.27
CA ALA A 25 -48.16 1.79 14.19
C ALA A 25 -47.52 1.86 15.59
N LEU A 26 -46.18 2.01 15.66
CA LEU A 26 -45.44 2.05 16.93
C LEU A 26 -45.69 3.34 17.74
N ILE A 27 -45.96 4.47 17.09
CA ILE A 27 -46.28 5.72 17.81
C ILE A 27 -47.70 5.75 18.40
N GLY A 28 -48.58 4.82 18.01
CA GLY A 28 -49.90 4.63 18.61
C GLY A 28 -51.11 4.83 17.70
N PHE A 29 -50.98 4.83 16.36
CA PHE A 29 -52.16 4.80 15.51
C PHE A 29 -52.89 3.46 15.64
N GLU A 30 -54.17 3.50 16.04
CA GLU A 30 -54.98 2.29 16.21
C GLU A 30 -55.46 1.70 14.88
N LYS A 31 -55.50 2.52 13.82
CA LYS A 31 -55.85 2.09 12.47
C LYS A 31 -55.09 2.89 11.41
N ILE A 32 -54.57 2.20 10.40
CA ILE A 32 -53.91 2.80 9.23
C ILE A 32 -54.64 2.33 7.97
N VAL A 33 -55.16 3.24 7.16
CA VAL A 33 -55.87 2.93 5.91
C VAL A 33 -55.03 3.36 4.72
N ILE A 34 -54.64 2.42 3.87
CA ILE A 34 -53.77 2.67 2.72
C ILE A 34 -54.53 2.41 1.42
N TYR A 35 -54.73 3.49 0.67
CA TYR A 35 -55.26 3.46 -0.68
C TYR A 35 -54.13 3.27 -1.68
N ASP A 36 -54.04 2.10 -2.29
CA ASP A 36 -53.05 1.78 -3.31
C ASP A 36 -53.57 2.19 -4.69
N ASN A 37 -52.99 3.25 -5.25
CA ASN A 37 -53.35 3.84 -6.54
C ASN A 37 -52.68 3.11 -7.70
N GLU A 38 -52.95 1.80 -7.76
CA GLU A 38 -52.50 0.91 -8.82
C GLU A 38 -50.96 0.90 -8.93
N SER A 39 -50.30 0.55 -7.82
CA SER A 39 -48.85 0.35 -7.82
C SER A 39 -48.45 -0.79 -8.77
N THR A 40 -47.35 -0.59 -9.47
CA THR A 40 -46.77 -1.50 -10.47
C THR A 40 -45.48 -2.16 -9.98
N ASP A 41 -45.02 -1.81 -8.78
CA ASP A 41 -43.92 -2.46 -8.06
C ASP A 41 -44.47 -3.32 -6.91
N ARG A 42 -43.61 -3.75 -5.98
CA ARG A 42 -44.01 -4.62 -4.86
C ARG A 42 -44.76 -3.91 -3.73
N THR A 43 -45.11 -2.61 -3.87
CA THR A 43 -45.82 -1.84 -2.83
C THR A 43 -47.07 -2.55 -2.33
N SER A 44 -47.92 -3.05 -3.23
CA SER A 44 -49.16 -3.75 -2.87
C SER A 44 -48.90 -5.03 -2.07
N GLU A 45 -47.82 -5.75 -2.38
CA GLU A 45 -47.43 -6.97 -1.68
C GLU A 45 -46.94 -6.66 -0.28
N ILE A 46 -46.12 -5.61 -0.15
CA ILE A 46 -45.57 -5.16 1.13
C ILE A 46 -46.68 -4.67 2.07
N ILE A 47 -47.66 -3.91 1.57
CA ILE A 47 -48.79 -3.47 2.40
C ILE A 47 -49.60 -4.68 2.92
N LYS A 48 -49.86 -5.67 2.05
CA LYS A 48 -50.57 -6.91 2.45
C LYS A 48 -49.75 -7.78 3.39
N TYR A 49 -48.43 -7.74 3.31
CA TYR A 49 -47.55 -8.38 4.27
C TYR A 49 -47.62 -7.65 5.62
N ALA A 50 -47.50 -6.33 5.61
CA ALA A 50 -47.53 -5.50 6.80
C ALA A 50 -48.86 -5.59 7.56
N SER A 51 -50.00 -5.75 6.88
CA SER A 51 -51.31 -5.90 7.53
C SER A 51 -51.47 -7.15 8.40
N ARG A 52 -50.55 -8.11 8.31
CA ARG A 52 -50.49 -9.29 9.20
C ARG A 52 -49.93 -8.95 10.58
N TYR A 53 -49.17 -7.86 10.69
CA TYR A 53 -48.41 -7.49 11.88
C TYR A 53 -48.78 -6.11 12.45
N PHE A 54 -49.39 -5.25 11.63
CA PHE A 54 -49.76 -3.87 11.96
C PHE A 54 -51.24 -3.62 11.63
N PRO A 55 -51.89 -2.60 12.24
CA PRO A 55 -53.33 -2.37 12.10
C PRO A 55 -53.72 -1.71 10.76
N VAL A 56 -53.37 -2.36 9.64
CA VAL A 56 -53.50 -1.80 8.29
C VAL A 56 -54.74 -2.34 7.56
N ASP A 57 -55.55 -1.43 7.02
CA ASP A 57 -56.57 -1.70 6.00
C ASP A 57 -56.03 -1.36 4.61
N TYR A 58 -55.92 -2.37 3.75
CA TYR A 58 -55.55 -2.20 2.35
C TYR A 58 -56.78 -1.95 1.46
N VAL A 59 -56.75 -0.88 0.66
CA VAL A 59 -57.78 -0.56 -0.32
C VAL A 59 -57.13 -0.37 -1.69
N LEU A 60 -57.42 -1.25 -2.65
CA LEU A 60 -57.00 -1.05 -4.03
C LEU A 60 -57.87 0.02 -4.69
N TRP A 61 -57.29 1.15 -5.06
CA TRP A 61 -57.96 2.35 -5.55
C TRP A 61 -57.89 2.46 -7.08
N LYS A 62 -58.78 1.72 -7.76
CA LYS A 62 -58.78 1.56 -9.22
C LYS A 62 -59.35 2.78 -9.96
N ASP A 63 -58.95 2.94 -11.23
CA ASP A 63 -59.64 3.80 -12.18
C ASP A 63 -61.14 3.45 -12.27
N GLY A 64 -62.00 4.46 -12.07
CA GLY A 64 -63.46 4.31 -12.01
C GLY A 64 -64.07 4.28 -10.60
N MET A 65 -63.27 4.09 -9.54
CA MET A 65 -63.72 4.23 -8.14
C MET A 65 -63.73 5.70 -7.66
N HIS A 66 -63.70 6.65 -8.60
CA HIS A 66 -63.73 8.09 -8.37
C HIS A 66 -65.05 8.69 -8.89
N PRO A 67 -66.10 8.74 -8.06
CA PRO A 67 -67.42 9.13 -8.53
C PRO A 67 -67.71 10.63 -8.34
N ILE A 68 -66.74 11.45 -7.91
CA ILE A 68 -66.99 12.84 -7.47
C ILE A 68 -66.35 13.83 -8.44
N LYS A 69 -67.18 14.39 -9.33
CA LYS A 69 -66.80 15.42 -10.31
C LYS A 69 -66.13 16.62 -9.61
N GLY A 70 -64.88 16.92 -10.00
CA GLY A 70 -64.13 18.09 -9.50
C GLY A 70 -63.07 17.83 -8.41
N LEU A 71 -62.89 16.58 -7.95
CA LEU A 71 -61.80 16.22 -7.01
C LEU A 71 -60.65 15.48 -7.70
N THR A 72 -59.43 15.61 -7.18
CA THR A 72 -58.28 14.76 -7.58
C THR A 72 -58.47 13.32 -7.09
N LYS A 73 -57.72 12.34 -7.64
CA LYS A 73 -57.77 10.93 -7.15
C LYS A 73 -57.48 10.83 -5.64
N GLN A 74 -56.53 11.62 -5.15
CA GLN A 74 -56.20 11.74 -3.73
C GLN A 74 -57.37 12.34 -2.93
N GLY A 75 -57.96 13.45 -3.38
CA GLY A 75 -59.12 14.05 -2.72
C GLY A 75 -60.34 13.11 -2.64
N ALA A 76 -60.55 12.29 -3.67
CA ALA A 76 -61.62 11.28 -3.67
C ALA A 76 -61.37 10.13 -2.68
N ALA A 77 -60.13 9.64 -2.58
CA ALA A 77 -59.76 8.60 -1.61
C ALA A 77 -59.96 9.10 -0.16
N TYR A 78 -59.53 10.32 0.14
CA TYR A 78 -59.74 10.96 1.44
C TYR A 78 -61.21 11.20 1.76
N THR A 79 -62.00 11.63 0.77
CA THR A 79 -63.47 11.77 0.94
C THR A 79 -64.14 10.43 1.20
N HIS A 80 -63.70 9.37 0.52
CA HIS A 80 -64.18 8.00 0.77
C HIS A 80 -63.80 7.53 2.18
N ALA A 81 -62.57 7.79 2.63
CA ALA A 81 -62.12 7.44 3.98
C ALA A 81 -62.98 8.12 5.06
N ILE A 82 -63.24 9.43 4.94
CA ILE A 82 -64.13 10.15 5.87
C ILE A 82 -65.51 9.50 5.91
N LYS A 83 -66.13 9.25 4.75
CA LYS A 83 -67.48 8.64 4.70
C LYS A 83 -67.52 7.25 5.31
N LYS A 84 -66.51 6.41 5.04
CA LYS A 84 -66.47 5.02 5.48
C LYS A 84 -66.17 4.88 6.97
N TYR A 85 -65.26 5.71 7.49
CA TYR A 85 -64.73 5.54 8.85
C TYR A 85 -65.26 6.56 9.86
N ARG A 86 -66.21 7.44 9.46
CA ARG A 86 -66.78 8.51 10.30
C ARG A 86 -67.18 8.05 11.70
N ASP A 87 -67.93 6.97 11.79
CA ASP A 87 -68.47 6.49 13.08
C ASP A 87 -67.55 5.48 13.78
N SER A 88 -66.40 5.17 13.16
CA SER A 88 -65.48 4.13 13.62
C SER A 88 -64.21 4.67 14.26
N ALA A 89 -63.84 5.93 14.03
CA ALA A 89 -62.65 6.56 14.61
C ALA A 89 -63.00 7.96 15.15
N GLU A 90 -62.45 8.38 16.29
CA GLU A 90 -62.62 9.75 16.81
C GLU A 90 -61.79 10.75 16.00
N TRP A 91 -60.48 10.51 15.89
CA TRP A 91 -59.53 11.37 15.18
C TRP A 91 -59.05 10.75 13.88
N MET A 92 -58.87 11.59 12.86
CA MET A 92 -58.32 11.22 11.56
C MET A 92 -57.21 12.20 11.12
N CYS A 93 -56.16 11.67 10.49
CA CYS A 93 -55.09 12.45 9.88
C CYS A 93 -54.75 11.91 8.48
N PHE A 94 -54.36 12.81 7.58
CA PHE A 94 -53.87 12.48 6.24
C PHE A 94 -52.37 12.77 6.18
N LEU A 95 -51.57 11.76 5.84
CA LEU A 95 -50.12 11.91 5.62
C LEU A 95 -49.74 11.28 4.29
N ASP A 96 -48.77 11.88 3.62
CA ASP A 96 -48.14 11.35 2.42
C ASP A 96 -46.99 10.38 2.79
N ALA A 97 -46.55 9.56 1.84
CA ALA A 97 -45.54 8.51 2.10
C ALA A 97 -44.12 9.06 2.35
N ASP A 98 -43.90 10.37 2.14
CA ASP A 98 -42.67 11.08 2.50
C ASP A 98 -42.78 11.86 3.82
N GLU A 99 -43.88 11.71 4.56
CA GLU A 99 -44.16 12.42 5.81
C GLU A 99 -44.21 11.48 7.01
N PHE A 100 -43.41 11.77 8.04
CA PHE A 100 -43.34 11.00 9.28
C PHE A 100 -43.71 11.86 10.47
N LEU A 101 -44.72 11.44 11.25
CA LEU A 101 -45.06 12.08 12.51
C LEU A 101 -44.06 11.66 13.59
N ILE A 102 -43.20 12.58 14.05
CA ILE A 102 -42.16 12.29 15.03
C ILE A 102 -42.64 12.67 16.43
N PRO A 103 -42.75 11.70 17.35
CA PRO A 103 -43.09 11.95 18.73
C PRO A 103 -41.89 12.53 19.51
N PRO A 104 -42.12 13.32 20.55
CA PRO A 104 -41.14 13.57 21.58
C PRO A 104 -40.72 12.26 22.24
N LYS A 105 -39.52 12.25 22.81
CA LYS A 105 -39.01 11.09 23.53
C LYS A 105 -40.01 10.65 24.61
N ASP A 106 -40.33 9.36 24.60
CA ASP A 106 -41.25 8.68 25.53
C ASP A 106 -42.73 9.11 25.53
N GLU A 107 -43.18 9.92 24.56
CA GLU A 107 -44.60 10.27 24.40
C GLU A 107 -45.32 9.36 23.37
N ASN A 108 -46.63 9.12 23.57
CA ASN A 108 -47.49 8.38 22.64
C ASN A 108 -48.53 9.30 21.98
N LEU A 109 -49.00 8.95 20.78
CA LEU A 109 -50.03 9.69 20.05
C LEU A 109 -51.31 9.92 20.88
N ASN A 110 -51.73 8.96 21.70
CA ASN A 110 -52.96 9.10 22.47
C ASN A 110 -52.87 10.21 23.53
N ASP A 111 -51.67 10.48 24.06
CA ASP A 111 -51.45 11.60 24.99
C ASP A 111 -51.69 12.94 24.29
N LEU A 112 -51.15 13.08 23.07
CA LEU A 112 -51.36 14.25 22.22
C LEU A 112 -52.85 14.43 21.88
N LEU A 113 -53.55 13.37 21.48
CA LEU A 113 -54.98 13.45 21.13
C LEU A 113 -55.85 13.81 22.33
N ASN A 114 -55.53 13.29 23.52
CA ASN A 114 -56.20 13.64 24.76
C ASN A 114 -55.99 15.11 25.12
N GLN A 115 -54.77 15.63 24.97
CA GLN A 115 -54.44 17.05 25.17
C GLN A 115 -55.28 17.94 24.25
N MET A 116 -55.53 17.51 23.01
CA MET A 116 -56.28 18.27 22.00
C MET A 116 -57.78 17.97 21.97
N SER A 117 -58.30 17.24 22.96
CA SER A 117 -59.71 16.81 23.03
C SER A 117 -60.73 17.96 23.00
N GLY A 118 -60.34 19.16 23.45
CA GLY A 118 -61.15 20.38 23.45
C GLY A 118 -61.34 21.05 22.08
N SER A 119 -60.64 20.61 21.04
CA SER A 119 -60.72 21.18 19.68
C SER A 119 -61.34 20.19 18.69
N LYS A 120 -61.97 20.71 17.63
CA LYS A 120 -62.47 19.89 16.50
C LYS A 120 -61.39 19.48 15.51
N GLY A 121 -60.25 20.19 15.52
CA GLY A 121 -59.07 19.87 14.75
C GLY A 121 -57.88 20.71 15.16
N PHE A 122 -56.68 20.18 14.96
CA PHE A 122 -55.41 20.87 15.18
C PHE A 122 -54.42 20.56 14.07
N ALA A 123 -53.39 21.39 13.88
CA ALA A 123 -52.39 21.17 12.83
C ALA A 123 -50.95 21.24 13.35
N LEU A 124 -50.06 20.54 12.63
CA LEU A 124 -48.62 20.40 12.91
C LEU A 124 -47.80 20.85 11.72
N ASN A 125 -46.74 21.63 11.96
CA ASN A 125 -45.82 22.11 10.94
C ASN A 125 -44.90 21.00 10.39
N TRP A 126 -44.57 21.12 9.10
CA TRP A 126 -43.48 20.38 8.47
C TRP A 126 -42.10 20.78 9.02
N MET A 127 -41.17 19.84 8.90
CA MET A 127 -39.73 20.00 9.06
C MET A 127 -39.06 19.31 7.87
N THR A 128 -38.53 20.09 6.93
CA THR A 128 -38.02 19.54 5.67
C THR A 128 -36.56 19.09 5.76
N PHE A 129 -36.33 17.81 5.47
CA PHE A 129 -35.00 17.20 5.44
C PHE A 129 -34.43 17.19 4.02
N GLY A 130 -33.11 17.43 3.93
CA GLY A 130 -32.36 17.34 2.69
C GLY A 130 -31.83 15.93 2.45
N SER A 131 -30.96 15.77 1.45
CA SER A 131 -30.40 14.47 1.08
C SER A 131 -29.43 13.91 2.12
N SER A 132 -29.07 14.70 3.14
CA SER A 132 -27.98 14.37 4.06
C SER A 132 -26.65 14.08 3.36
N ASN A 133 -26.49 14.66 2.16
CA ASN A 133 -25.39 14.45 1.24
C ASN A 133 -25.23 12.99 0.77
N LEU A 134 -26.30 12.19 0.83
CA LEU A 134 -26.31 10.79 0.39
C LEU A 134 -26.70 10.65 -1.09
N GLU A 135 -25.98 9.81 -1.84
CA GLU A 135 -26.31 9.41 -3.22
C GLU A 135 -27.36 8.30 -3.28
N ASP A 136 -27.33 7.39 -2.31
CA ASP A 136 -28.33 6.36 -2.03
C ASP A 136 -28.48 6.11 -0.53
N SER A 137 -29.53 5.38 -0.13
CA SER A 137 -29.78 4.96 1.26
C SER A 137 -29.90 3.45 1.38
N LYS A 138 -29.18 2.70 0.54
CA LYS A 138 -29.37 1.24 0.45
C LYS A 138 -29.29 0.59 1.83
N GLU A 139 -30.31 -0.22 2.13
CA GLU A 139 -30.43 -1.00 3.36
C GLU A 139 -30.54 -0.16 4.64
N ARG A 140 -30.88 1.13 4.57
CA ARG A 140 -31.13 2.01 5.73
C ARG A 140 -32.57 2.51 5.76
N LEU A 141 -33.07 2.78 6.96
CA LEU A 141 -34.35 3.44 7.19
C LEU A 141 -34.27 4.93 6.79
N VAL A 142 -35.35 5.51 6.26
CA VAL A 142 -35.48 6.94 5.95
C VAL A 142 -35.18 7.79 7.19
N LEU A 143 -35.71 7.39 8.35
CA LEU A 143 -35.56 8.11 9.62
C LEU A 143 -34.11 8.15 10.14
N GLU A 144 -33.25 7.21 9.72
CA GLU A 144 -31.83 7.18 10.11
C GLU A 144 -30.89 7.65 9.00
N ALA A 145 -31.29 7.51 7.73
CA ALA A 145 -30.46 7.88 6.59
C ALA A 145 -30.40 9.40 6.40
N TYR A 146 -31.52 10.09 6.67
CA TYR A 146 -31.64 11.51 6.36
C TYR A 146 -31.74 12.35 7.64
N THR A 147 -30.59 12.79 8.15
CA THR A 147 -30.44 13.52 9.42
C THR A 147 -30.01 14.98 9.25
N LEU A 148 -29.82 15.47 8.03
CA LEU A 148 -29.55 16.88 7.74
C LEU A 148 -30.80 17.55 7.17
N ARG A 149 -31.15 18.72 7.72
CA ARG A 149 -32.36 19.47 7.34
C ARG A 149 -32.08 20.95 7.08
N GLY A 150 -33.06 21.59 6.45
CA GLY A 150 -33.05 23.04 6.21
C GLY A 150 -33.30 23.84 7.49
N ALA A 151 -32.98 25.14 7.42
CA ALA A 151 -33.17 26.07 8.53
C ALA A 151 -34.64 26.16 8.99
N ASP A 152 -34.82 26.44 10.27
CA ASP A 152 -36.14 26.58 10.90
C ASP A 152 -37.01 27.66 10.26
N THR A 153 -36.39 28.68 9.67
CA THR A 153 -37.06 29.83 9.06
C THR A 153 -37.52 29.60 7.63
N GLU A 154 -37.23 28.44 7.03
CA GLU A 154 -37.58 28.16 5.64
C GLU A 154 -39.10 28.21 5.42
N ASN A 155 -39.52 28.90 4.36
CA ASN A 155 -40.95 29.13 4.08
C ASN A 155 -41.72 27.80 3.89
N ILE A 156 -41.06 26.75 3.42
CA ILE A 156 -41.66 25.43 3.26
C ILE A 156 -42.16 24.85 4.60
N ASN A 157 -41.47 25.13 5.72
CA ASN A 157 -41.85 24.66 7.06
C ASN A 157 -43.13 25.33 7.60
N ARG A 158 -43.71 26.32 6.88
CA ARG A 158 -45.02 26.91 7.20
C ARG A 158 -46.21 26.03 6.77
N HIS A 159 -45.96 25.01 5.95
CA HIS A 159 -46.97 24.01 5.60
C HIS A 159 -47.31 23.15 6.82
N VAL A 160 -48.56 22.71 6.87
CA VAL A 160 -49.06 21.92 8.00
C VAL A 160 -49.83 20.68 7.52
N LYS A 161 -49.97 19.67 8.38
CA LYS A 161 -51.03 18.67 8.28
C LYS A 161 -51.92 18.71 9.50
N MET A 162 -53.18 18.37 9.30
CA MET A 162 -54.18 18.45 10.34
C MET A 162 -54.62 17.07 10.86
N PHE A 163 -54.88 17.04 12.15
CA PHE A 163 -55.73 16.06 12.80
C PHE A 163 -57.12 16.65 12.98
N PHE A 164 -58.16 15.86 12.75
CA PHE A 164 -59.54 16.32 12.89
C PHE A 164 -60.46 15.26 13.45
N LYS A 165 -61.48 15.71 14.15
CA LYS A 165 -62.55 14.85 14.63
C LYS A 165 -63.48 14.47 13.48
N THR A 166 -63.59 13.18 13.21
CA THR A 166 -64.32 12.62 12.07
C THR A 166 -65.80 12.99 12.06
N ALA A 167 -66.43 13.09 13.24
CA ALA A 167 -67.84 13.46 13.43
C ALA A 167 -68.16 14.86 12.88
N PHE A 168 -67.17 15.74 12.80
CA PHE A 168 -67.34 17.11 12.31
C PHE A 168 -66.84 17.29 10.87
N ALA A 169 -66.21 16.29 10.26
CA ALA A 169 -65.62 16.40 8.93
C ALA A 169 -66.69 16.54 7.83
N LYS A 170 -66.76 17.72 7.20
CA LYS A 170 -67.72 18.07 6.14
C LYS A 170 -67.17 17.81 4.75
N LYS A 171 -66.06 18.48 4.41
CA LYS A 171 -65.49 18.49 3.06
C LYS A 171 -63.96 18.48 3.10
N VAL A 172 -63.35 17.62 2.29
CA VAL A 172 -61.91 17.69 1.98
C VAL A 172 -61.69 18.86 1.02
N VAL A 173 -60.97 19.88 1.46
CA VAL A 173 -60.59 21.02 0.61
C VAL A 173 -59.33 20.66 -0.17
N ASN A 174 -58.31 20.18 0.55
CA ASN A 174 -57.05 19.67 0.01
C ASN A 174 -56.47 18.63 1.01
N PRO A 175 -55.33 17.97 0.72
CA PRO A 175 -54.70 17.01 1.64
C PRO A 175 -54.32 17.56 3.03
N HIS A 176 -54.19 18.87 3.16
CA HIS A 176 -53.78 19.59 4.38
C HIS A 176 -54.97 20.14 5.17
N PHE A 177 -56.13 20.30 4.52
CA PHE A 177 -57.30 20.97 5.10
C PHE A 177 -58.63 20.26 4.82
N VAL A 178 -59.36 19.99 5.90
CA VAL A 178 -60.71 19.43 5.97
C VAL A 178 -61.58 20.39 6.78
N ASP A 179 -62.70 20.82 6.19
CA ASP A 179 -63.64 21.70 6.86
C ASP A 179 -64.39 20.95 7.98
N VAL A 180 -64.19 21.40 9.22
CA VAL A 180 -64.88 20.93 10.44
C VAL A 180 -65.85 21.96 11.02
N GLY A 181 -66.04 23.10 10.34
CA GLY A 181 -66.95 24.17 10.74
C GLY A 181 -66.46 25.09 11.87
N GLU A 182 -65.22 24.94 12.34
CA GLU A 182 -64.59 25.80 13.34
C GLU A 182 -63.13 26.11 12.96
N PRO A 183 -62.53 27.19 13.50
CA PRO A 183 -61.11 27.48 13.32
C PRO A 183 -60.21 26.35 13.85
N ILE A 184 -59.16 26.03 13.10
CA ILE A 184 -58.15 25.02 13.49
C ILE A 184 -57.10 25.68 14.39
N VAL A 185 -56.61 24.96 15.40
CA VAL A 185 -55.58 25.45 16.32
C VAL A 185 -54.23 24.74 16.13
N ASN A 186 -53.15 25.33 16.65
CA ASN A 186 -51.88 24.64 16.85
C ASN A 186 -51.86 23.90 18.21
N LEU A 187 -50.74 23.28 18.57
CA LEU A 187 -50.59 22.59 19.86
C LEU A 187 -50.63 23.49 21.10
N ASP A 188 -50.48 24.81 20.93
CA ASP A 188 -50.63 25.80 22.01
C ASP A 188 -52.06 26.39 22.07
N ASN A 189 -53.04 25.77 21.39
CA ASN A 189 -54.42 26.24 21.24
C ASN A 189 -54.57 27.61 20.57
N LYS A 190 -53.58 28.07 19.81
CA LYS A 190 -53.66 29.31 19.01
C LYS A 190 -54.27 29.02 17.65
N ILE A 191 -55.20 29.88 17.23
CA ILE A 191 -55.88 29.76 15.93
C ILE A 191 -54.86 29.90 14.79
N ILE A 192 -54.89 28.95 13.87
CA ILE A 192 -54.11 28.96 12.63
C ILE A 192 -54.89 29.74 11.56
N GLN A 193 -54.24 30.75 11.00
CA GLN A 193 -54.75 31.47 9.83
C GLN A 193 -54.28 30.75 8.56
N TRP A 194 -55.25 30.37 7.72
CA TRP A 194 -55.00 29.69 6.46
C TRP A 194 -54.80 30.69 5.34
N SER A 195 -53.83 30.43 4.46
CA SER A 195 -53.73 31.09 3.15
C SER A 195 -54.96 30.80 2.29
N SER A 196 -55.18 31.60 1.24
CA SER A 196 -56.34 31.48 0.34
C SER A 196 -56.44 30.13 -0.40
N ASP A 197 -55.34 29.39 -0.49
CA ASP A 197 -55.26 28.02 -1.02
C ASP A 197 -55.41 26.92 0.07
N GLY A 198 -55.44 27.30 1.36
CA GLY A 198 -55.67 26.39 2.49
C GLY A 198 -54.49 25.49 2.83
N ILE A 199 -53.26 25.91 2.54
CA ILE A 199 -52.06 25.06 2.65
C ILE A 199 -51.10 25.53 3.77
N VAL A 200 -51.06 26.84 4.05
CA VAL A 200 -50.00 27.46 4.88
C VAL A 200 -50.58 28.16 6.11
N ALA A 201 -49.94 27.98 7.27
CA ALA A 201 -50.19 28.77 8.48
C ALA A 201 -49.50 30.14 8.38
N SER A 202 -50.25 31.23 8.22
CA SER A 202 -49.69 32.52 7.77
C SER A 202 -48.84 33.27 8.81
N ASN A 203 -48.93 32.96 10.12
CA ASN A 203 -48.39 33.86 11.17
C ASN A 203 -47.35 33.27 12.15
N ALA A 204 -46.91 32.02 12.06
CA ALA A 204 -45.68 31.54 12.72
C ALA A 204 -45.35 30.07 12.38
N ILE A 205 -44.07 29.76 12.21
CA ILE A 205 -43.52 28.41 12.34
C ILE A 205 -43.49 28.12 13.85
N LEU A 206 -44.47 27.37 14.34
CA LEU A 206 -44.64 27.15 15.78
C LEU A 206 -44.00 25.82 16.16
N GLN A 207 -42.80 25.93 16.72
CA GLN A 207 -42.01 24.78 17.10
C GLN A 207 -42.51 24.13 18.42
N ALA A 208 -43.56 23.32 18.35
CA ALA A 208 -44.02 22.43 19.44
C ALA A 208 -43.08 21.22 19.72
N LYS A 209 -43.40 20.22 20.55
CA LYS A 209 -42.54 19.02 20.64
C LYS A 209 -42.80 17.98 19.54
N TRP A 210 -44.04 17.87 19.06
CA TRP A 210 -44.44 16.99 17.95
C TRP A 210 -44.22 17.66 16.59
N ARG A 211 -43.75 16.89 15.60
CA ARG A 211 -43.38 17.40 14.26
C ARG A 211 -43.74 16.42 13.15
N ILE A 212 -43.84 16.96 11.94
CA ILE A 212 -43.87 16.15 10.72
C ILE A 212 -42.52 16.30 10.03
N HIS A 213 -41.69 15.26 10.06
CA HIS A 213 -40.50 15.20 9.24
C HIS A 213 -40.92 14.94 7.80
N HIS A 214 -40.51 15.83 6.90
CA HIS A 214 -40.86 15.76 5.49
C HIS A 214 -39.63 15.51 4.63
N TYR A 215 -39.56 14.32 4.05
CA TYR A 215 -38.47 13.84 3.21
C TYR A 215 -38.82 14.00 1.73
N ILE A 216 -39.19 15.23 1.33
CA ILE A 216 -39.58 15.59 -0.04
C ILE A 216 -38.53 15.08 -1.02
N ILE A 217 -37.29 15.41 -0.70
CA ILE A 217 -36.11 14.89 -1.34
C ILE A 217 -35.43 13.93 -0.37
N ARG A 218 -34.81 12.90 -0.94
CA ARG A 218 -34.05 11.90 -0.21
C ARG A 218 -32.69 11.84 -0.88
N SER A 219 -32.24 10.68 -1.32
CA SER A 219 -31.06 10.56 -2.16
C SER A 219 -31.29 11.00 -3.61
N ARG A 220 -30.19 11.23 -4.34
CA ARG A 220 -30.24 11.48 -5.79
C ARG A 220 -30.80 10.29 -6.57
N GLU A 221 -30.44 9.06 -6.20
CA GLU A 221 -31.02 7.84 -6.80
C GLU A 221 -32.55 7.82 -6.64
N HIS A 222 -33.05 8.15 -5.44
CA HIS A 222 -34.48 8.26 -5.19
C HIS A 222 -35.14 9.33 -6.07
N TRP A 223 -34.50 10.50 -6.22
CA TRP A 223 -35.03 11.58 -7.06
C TRP A 223 -35.07 11.23 -8.55
N GLN A 224 -34.04 10.54 -9.07
CA GLN A 224 -34.01 10.00 -10.43
C GLN A 224 -35.21 9.08 -10.70
N ARG A 225 -35.50 8.17 -9.76
CA ARG A 225 -36.67 7.29 -9.83
C ARG A 225 -37.99 8.09 -9.78
N ARG A 226 -38.06 9.16 -8.98
CA ARG A 226 -39.24 10.06 -8.93
C ARG A 226 -39.44 10.86 -10.22
N ILE A 227 -38.37 11.26 -10.93
CA ILE A 227 -38.44 11.97 -12.22
C ILE A 227 -38.87 11.03 -13.35
N ALA A 228 -38.36 9.79 -13.35
CA ALA A 228 -38.70 8.80 -14.38
C ALA A 228 -40.19 8.41 -14.40
N ARG A 229 -40.92 8.68 -13.31
CA ARG A 229 -42.37 8.43 -13.18
C ARG A 229 -43.17 9.60 -13.76
N LYS A 230 -43.93 9.37 -14.85
CA LYS A 230 -44.96 10.31 -15.30
C LYS A 230 -46.09 10.39 -14.27
N GLN A 231 -46.32 11.56 -13.65
CA GLN A 231 -47.50 11.76 -12.81
C GLN A 231 -48.77 11.83 -13.68
N PRO A 232 -49.88 11.18 -13.29
CA PRO A 232 -51.18 11.46 -13.86
C PRO A 232 -51.63 12.88 -13.46
N GLY A 233 -51.56 13.84 -14.39
CA GLY A 233 -52.11 15.20 -14.23
C GLY A 233 -51.30 16.19 -13.36
N GLY A 234 -50.01 15.94 -13.12
CA GLY A 234 -49.13 16.81 -12.30
C GLY A 234 -48.01 17.49 -13.11
N SER A 235 -47.45 18.56 -12.54
CA SER A 235 -46.31 19.31 -13.09
C SER A 235 -45.06 18.42 -13.26
N VAL A 236 -44.21 18.78 -14.24
CA VAL A 236 -42.95 18.08 -14.50
C VAL A 236 -42.04 18.20 -13.28
N ARG A 237 -41.55 17.06 -12.77
CA ARG A 237 -40.53 17.05 -11.71
C ARG A 237 -39.18 17.33 -12.34
N GLU A 238 -38.51 18.38 -11.89
CA GLU A 238 -37.21 18.82 -12.39
C GLU A 238 -36.13 18.67 -11.31
N TRP A 239 -34.87 18.71 -11.74
CA TRP A 239 -33.71 18.70 -10.84
C TRP A 239 -33.56 19.99 -10.03
N SER A 240 -34.12 21.10 -10.52
CA SER A 240 -34.18 22.39 -9.81
C SER A 240 -34.84 22.24 -8.44
N ILE A 241 -35.93 21.48 -8.37
CA ILE A 241 -36.62 21.15 -7.11
C ILE A 241 -35.66 20.44 -6.15
N PHE A 242 -34.87 19.45 -6.61
CA PHE A 242 -33.91 18.79 -5.72
C PHE A 242 -32.87 19.78 -5.17
N GLN A 243 -32.38 20.70 -6.00
CA GLN A 243 -31.39 21.70 -5.60
C GLN A 243 -31.96 22.70 -4.60
N ASP A 244 -33.21 23.14 -4.81
CA ASP A 244 -33.88 24.10 -3.94
C ASP A 244 -34.18 23.50 -2.55
N TYR A 245 -34.52 22.21 -2.49
CA TYR A 245 -34.87 21.53 -1.23
C TYR A 245 -33.68 20.80 -0.55
N ASP A 246 -32.49 20.69 -1.16
CA ASP A 246 -31.28 20.07 -0.57
C ASP A 246 -30.52 21.01 0.38
N GLN A 247 -31.27 21.47 1.38
CA GLN A 247 -30.77 22.27 2.48
C GLN A 247 -30.34 21.33 3.62
N ASN A 248 -29.03 21.25 3.86
CA ASN A 248 -28.39 20.38 4.84
C ASN A 248 -27.69 21.22 5.93
N ASP A 249 -28.37 22.26 6.39
CA ASP A 249 -27.81 23.32 7.23
C ASP A 249 -27.78 22.95 8.73
N ILE A 250 -28.66 22.03 9.14
CA ILE A 250 -28.83 21.61 10.54
C ILE A 250 -28.74 20.09 10.65
N LEU A 251 -27.89 19.60 11.55
CA LEU A 251 -27.83 18.20 11.94
C LEU A 251 -28.89 17.89 12.99
N ASP A 252 -29.80 16.98 12.67
CA ASP A 252 -30.98 16.64 13.45
C ASP A 252 -31.18 15.12 13.57
N TYR A 253 -30.88 14.59 14.76
CA TYR A 253 -31.07 13.17 15.11
C TYR A 253 -32.39 12.91 15.87
N THR A 254 -33.33 13.86 15.87
CA THR A 254 -34.59 13.73 16.65
C THR A 254 -35.43 12.51 16.25
N ALA A 255 -35.30 12.04 15.00
CA ALA A 255 -35.97 10.83 14.52
C ALA A 255 -35.31 9.51 14.92
N TYR A 256 -34.09 9.54 15.48
CA TYR A 256 -33.29 8.33 15.68
C TYR A 256 -33.92 7.36 16.69
N ASP A 257 -34.48 7.86 17.80
CA ASP A 257 -35.16 7.01 18.78
C ASP A 257 -36.36 6.27 18.14
N ALA A 258 -37.05 6.93 17.20
CA ALA A 258 -38.12 6.30 16.43
C ALA A 258 -37.57 5.28 15.41
N ALA A 259 -36.49 5.62 14.72
CA ALA A 259 -35.80 4.71 13.81
C ALA A 259 -35.34 3.42 14.51
N GLN A 260 -34.80 3.53 15.73
CA GLN A 260 -34.38 2.37 16.52
C GLN A 260 -35.57 1.46 16.87
N LYS A 261 -36.70 2.03 17.30
CA LYS A 261 -37.92 1.26 17.59
C LYS A 261 -38.44 0.53 16.33
N VAL A 262 -38.39 1.19 15.18
CA VAL A 262 -38.76 0.59 13.90
C VAL A 262 -37.80 -0.54 13.53
N TRP A 263 -36.50 -0.30 13.67
CA TRP A 263 -35.46 -1.28 13.39
C TRP A 263 -35.61 -2.54 14.24
N ASP A 264 -35.80 -2.38 15.56
CA ASP A 264 -36.02 -3.49 16.49
C ASP A 264 -37.25 -4.31 16.06
N LYS A 265 -38.34 -3.63 15.68
CA LYS A 265 -39.58 -4.28 15.27
C LYS A 265 -39.45 -4.99 13.92
N LEU A 266 -38.83 -4.37 12.92
CA LEU A 266 -38.64 -4.96 11.60
C LEU A 266 -37.63 -6.12 11.63
N SER A 267 -36.60 -6.02 12.46
CA SER A 267 -35.64 -7.11 12.69
C SER A 267 -36.31 -8.34 13.30
N GLN A 268 -37.24 -8.17 14.25
CA GLN A 268 -38.07 -9.27 14.77
C GLN A 268 -38.94 -9.92 13.70
N LEU A 269 -39.30 -9.17 12.65
CA LEU A 269 -40.07 -9.68 11.50
C LEU A 269 -39.16 -10.24 10.38
N GLY A 270 -37.86 -10.37 10.63
CA GLY A 270 -36.88 -10.95 9.71
C GLY A 270 -36.48 -10.03 8.55
N GLN A 271 -36.66 -8.72 8.68
CA GLN A 271 -36.19 -7.75 7.69
C GLN A 271 -34.75 -7.34 7.98
N ASN A 272 -33.92 -7.31 6.94
CA ASN A 272 -32.49 -6.99 7.05
C ASN A 272 -32.24 -5.51 6.71
N TYR A 273 -32.22 -4.64 7.73
CA TYR A 273 -31.76 -3.25 7.63
C TYR A 273 -30.42 -3.10 8.36
N LYS A 274 -29.50 -2.28 7.83
CA LYS A 274 -28.19 -1.97 8.43
C LYS A 274 -28.30 -0.71 9.30
N PRO A 275 -28.28 -0.84 10.65
CA PRO A 275 -28.45 0.30 11.54
C PRO A 275 -27.22 1.21 11.54
N LEU A 276 -27.41 2.51 11.80
CA LEU A 276 -26.32 3.44 12.09
C LEU A 276 -25.62 3.11 13.42
N SER A 277 -24.28 3.18 13.46
CA SER A 277 -23.46 2.61 14.55
C SER A 277 -23.46 3.35 15.90
N ALA A 278 -23.95 4.60 15.99
CA ALA A 278 -24.37 5.31 17.22
C ALA A 278 -24.65 6.81 16.92
N ILE A 279 -25.48 7.48 17.74
CA ILE A 279 -25.51 8.96 17.85
C ILE A 279 -24.28 9.41 18.67
N PRO A 280 -23.61 10.54 18.33
CA PRO A 280 -22.58 11.13 19.19
C PRO A 280 -23.05 11.35 20.62
N SER A 281 -22.23 10.99 21.62
CA SER A 281 -22.56 11.09 23.05
C SER A 281 -22.78 12.52 23.58
N THR A 282 -22.60 13.53 22.72
CA THR A 282 -22.71 14.96 22.99
C THR A 282 -23.86 15.63 22.22
N TYR A 283 -24.81 14.84 21.68
CA TYR A 283 -25.94 15.40 20.95
C TYR A 283 -27.02 15.92 21.91
N ASP A 284 -27.03 17.24 22.12
CA ASP A 284 -28.00 17.95 22.98
C ASP A 284 -29.15 18.61 22.17
N GLY A 285 -29.29 18.26 20.89
CA GLY A 285 -30.34 18.77 20.00
C GLY A 285 -29.81 19.25 18.64
N PRO A 286 -30.66 19.81 17.77
CA PRO A 286 -30.27 20.21 16.42
C PRO A 286 -29.09 21.19 16.40
N VAL A 287 -28.04 20.87 15.63
CA VAL A 287 -26.79 21.66 15.56
C VAL A 287 -26.66 22.35 14.20
N GLN A 288 -26.46 23.67 14.20
CA GLN A 288 -26.17 24.43 12.98
C GLN A 288 -24.76 24.08 12.46
N ILE A 289 -24.65 23.68 11.20
CA ILE A 289 -23.38 23.40 10.55
C ILE A 289 -23.03 24.62 9.67
N SER A 290 -22.07 25.44 10.10
CA SER A 290 -21.52 26.52 9.28
C SER A 290 -19.99 26.48 9.27
N SER A 291 -19.38 26.21 8.11
CA SER A 291 -17.94 26.40 7.94
C SER A 291 -17.61 27.91 7.92
N ASN A 292 -16.70 28.36 8.79
CA ASN A 292 -16.23 29.76 8.86
C ASN A 292 -15.19 30.08 7.76
N ILE A 293 -14.93 29.13 6.87
CA ILE A 293 -13.94 29.25 5.82
C ILE A 293 -14.49 30.11 4.68
N LEU A 294 -13.80 31.21 4.42
CA LEU A 294 -13.99 32.00 3.23
C LEU A 294 -13.11 31.43 2.13
N CYS A 295 -13.73 30.89 1.06
CA CYS A 295 -13.01 30.26 -0.05
C CYS A 295 -13.38 30.94 -1.37
N PHE A 296 -12.35 31.21 -2.19
CA PHE A 296 -12.45 31.74 -3.54
C PHE A 296 -11.75 30.81 -4.51
N LEU A 297 -12.44 30.49 -5.60
CA LEU A 297 -11.91 29.75 -6.73
C LEU A 297 -11.65 30.77 -7.84
N ASP A 298 -10.37 31.01 -8.13
CA ASP A 298 -9.97 32.00 -9.13
C ASP A 298 -10.09 31.40 -10.53
N GLU A 299 -9.64 30.16 -10.70
CA GLU A 299 -9.58 29.51 -12.01
C GLU A 299 -9.65 27.99 -11.89
N VAL A 300 -10.35 27.36 -12.85
CA VAL A 300 -10.28 25.92 -13.13
C VAL A 300 -9.90 25.80 -14.60
N ASN A 301 -8.70 25.31 -14.88
CA ASN A 301 -8.21 25.09 -16.25
C ASN A 301 -7.60 23.69 -16.40
N ALA A 302 -7.18 23.34 -17.62
CA ALA A 302 -6.68 22.01 -17.95
C ALA A 302 -5.45 21.58 -17.14
N ASN A 303 -4.69 22.54 -16.59
CA ASN A 303 -3.47 22.26 -15.85
C ASN A 303 -3.74 22.17 -14.34
N GLU A 304 -4.56 23.08 -13.80
CA GLU A 304 -4.77 23.17 -12.36
C GLU A 304 -6.05 23.92 -11.96
N ILE A 305 -6.44 23.67 -10.71
CA ILE A 305 -7.45 24.39 -9.95
C ILE A 305 -6.73 25.37 -9.03
N LYS A 306 -7.05 26.66 -9.10
CA LYS A 306 -6.38 27.73 -8.36
C LYS A 306 -7.37 28.59 -7.58
N GLY A 307 -6.96 29.01 -6.40
CA GLY A 307 -7.77 29.86 -5.56
C GLY A 307 -7.05 30.28 -4.28
N TRP A 308 -7.84 30.76 -3.33
CA TRP A 308 -7.40 31.00 -1.97
C TRP A 308 -8.52 30.72 -0.98
N ALA A 309 -8.16 30.31 0.23
CA ALA A 309 -9.11 30.15 1.32
C ALA A 309 -8.47 30.53 2.65
N CYS A 310 -9.28 31.10 3.54
CA CYS A 310 -8.87 31.37 4.91
C CYS A 310 -10.05 31.19 5.86
N ASP A 311 -9.75 30.76 7.08
CA ASP A 311 -10.67 30.93 8.19
C ASP A 311 -10.66 32.40 8.59
N VAL A 312 -11.84 33.01 8.76
CA VAL A 312 -11.95 34.42 9.16
C VAL A 312 -11.68 34.62 10.66
N LEU A 313 -11.68 33.55 11.46
CA LEU A 313 -11.53 33.59 12.92
C LEU A 313 -10.13 33.18 13.40
N VAL A 314 -9.38 32.39 12.63
CA VAL A 314 -8.03 31.91 13.01
C VAL A 314 -6.99 32.15 11.92
N ASP A 315 -5.73 32.36 12.32
CA ASP A 315 -4.64 32.78 11.41
C ASP A 315 -3.80 31.62 10.85
N GLU A 316 -4.28 30.39 11.01
CA GLU A 316 -3.61 29.17 10.55
C GLU A 316 -3.97 28.83 9.08
N PRO A 317 -3.06 28.17 8.33
CA PRO A 317 -3.36 27.69 6.99
C PRO A 317 -4.50 26.67 6.97
N VAL A 318 -5.52 26.89 6.14
CA VAL A 318 -6.69 26.02 6.03
C VAL A 318 -6.38 24.81 5.16
N ASN A 319 -6.81 23.62 5.60
CA ASN A 319 -6.82 22.42 4.77
C ASN A 319 -8.15 22.27 4.05
N LEU A 320 -8.08 21.99 2.75
CA LEU A 320 -9.24 21.78 1.88
C LEU A 320 -9.19 20.39 1.25
N SER A 321 -10.36 19.83 1.02
CA SER A 321 -10.56 18.63 0.21
C SER A 321 -11.31 19.00 -1.06
N ILE A 322 -10.74 18.66 -2.21
CA ILE A 322 -11.33 18.90 -3.53
C ILE A 322 -12.07 17.65 -3.98
N TYR A 323 -13.31 17.84 -4.37
CA TYR A 323 -14.16 16.82 -4.93
C TYR A 323 -14.52 17.20 -6.37
N ILE A 324 -14.39 16.25 -7.29
CA ILE A 324 -14.89 16.38 -8.67
C ILE A 324 -15.85 15.25 -8.95
N ASP A 325 -17.05 15.59 -9.41
CA ASP A 325 -18.17 14.67 -9.55
C ASP A 325 -18.38 13.84 -8.27
N ARG A 326 -18.20 14.52 -7.13
CA ARG A 326 -18.43 13.98 -5.78
C ARG A 326 -17.47 12.88 -5.36
N LYS A 327 -16.38 12.67 -6.11
CA LYS A 327 -15.25 11.83 -5.71
C LYS A 327 -14.14 12.72 -5.16
N LEU A 328 -13.60 12.34 -4.00
CA LEU A 328 -12.41 13.00 -3.46
C LEU A 328 -11.27 12.79 -4.46
N VAL A 329 -10.79 13.88 -5.04
CA VAL A 329 -9.63 13.85 -5.96
C VAL A 329 -8.34 14.15 -5.22
N GLY A 330 -8.39 14.97 -4.18
CA GLY A 330 -7.25 15.20 -3.31
C GLY A 330 -7.50 16.23 -2.23
N SER A 331 -6.54 16.34 -1.32
CA SER A 331 -6.54 17.32 -0.24
C SER A 331 -5.30 18.20 -0.34
N LEU A 332 -5.42 19.47 0.08
CA LEU A 332 -4.36 20.46 0.01
C LEU A 332 -4.39 21.40 1.20
N GLN A 333 -3.26 22.05 1.46
CA GLN A 333 -3.15 23.13 2.45
C GLN A 333 -3.03 24.48 1.73
N CYS A 334 -3.76 25.48 2.20
CA CYS A 334 -3.77 26.84 1.67
C CYS A 334 -2.60 27.65 2.24
N ASN A 335 -1.37 27.38 1.79
CA ASN A 335 -0.15 27.99 2.32
C ASN A 335 0.66 28.79 1.26
N LYS A 336 0.14 28.97 0.04
CA LYS A 336 0.82 29.75 -1.01
C LYS A 336 0.60 31.25 -0.77
N SER A 337 1.63 32.07 -1.04
CA SER A 337 1.52 33.53 -0.87
C SER A 337 0.57 34.17 -1.89
N ARG A 338 -0.28 35.09 -1.44
CA ARG A 338 -1.27 35.87 -2.20
C ARG A 338 -1.23 37.34 -1.81
N SER A 339 -0.34 38.08 -2.49
CA SER A 339 -0.12 39.51 -2.24
C SER A 339 -1.34 40.39 -2.54
N ASP A 340 -2.22 39.96 -3.43
CA ASP A 340 -3.51 40.58 -3.74
C ASP A 340 -4.51 40.44 -2.58
N VAL A 341 -4.56 39.28 -1.92
CA VAL A 341 -5.40 39.06 -0.73
C VAL A 341 -4.85 39.82 0.48
N LYS A 342 -3.51 39.88 0.63
CA LYS A 342 -2.85 40.70 1.68
C LYS A 342 -3.23 42.18 1.58
N LYS A 343 -3.40 42.73 0.37
CA LYS A 343 -3.80 44.13 0.13
C LYS A 343 -5.30 44.37 0.30
N SER A 344 -6.10 43.33 0.53
CA SER A 344 -7.54 43.42 0.76
C SER A 344 -7.86 43.66 2.24
N LYS A 345 -9.16 43.79 2.58
CA LYS A 345 -9.63 43.90 3.97
C LYS A 345 -9.35 42.66 4.84
N ILE A 346 -8.93 41.54 4.24
CA ILE A 346 -8.65 40.26 4.92
C ILE A 346 -7.25 40.25 5.54
N ASN A 347 -6.28 41.00 4.97
CA ASN A 347 -4.91 41.16 5.47
C ASN A 347 -4.15 39.84 5.80
N LYS A 348 -4.38 38.78 5.01
CA LYS A 348 -3.65 37.50 5.12
C LYS A 348 -2.86 37.20 3.85
N GLU A 349 -1.61 36.74 4.01
CA GLU A 349 -0.70 36.49 2.88
C GLU A 349 -0.66 35.02 2.44
N PHE A 350 -0.53 34.07 3.37
CA PHE A 350 -0.36 32.65 3.05
C PHE A 350 -1.71 31.94 3.06
N VAL A 351 -2.49 32.16 2.01
CA VAL A 351 -3.88 31.67 1.88
C VAL A 351 -4.17 31.04 0.52
N GLY A 352 -3.21 31.08 -0.40
CA GLY A 352 -3.36 30.56 -1.76
C GLY A 352 -3.24 29.04 -1.81
N PHE A 353 -3.90 28.45 -2.81
CA PHE A 353 -3.73 27.05 -3.16
C PHE A 353 -3.66 26.88 -4.68
N SER A 354 -3.01 25.79 -5.12
CA SER A 354 -3.32 25.22 -6.42
C SER A 354 -3.16 23.70 -6.42
N TYR A 355 -3.95 23.04 -7.26
CA TYR A 355 -4.07 21.59 -7.32
C TYR A 355 -4.14 21.12 -8.78
N LYS A 356 -3.32 20.13 -9.16
CA LYS A 356 -3.27 19.62 -10.53
C LYS A 356 -4.55 18.83 -10.84
N LEU A 357 -5.26 19.20 -11.91
CA LEU A 357 -6.53 18.57 -12.29
C LEU A 357 -6.26 17.19 -12.91
N PRO A 358 -6.88 16.09 -12.44
CA PRO A 358 -6.69 14.78 -13.04
C PRO A 358 -7.21 14.74 -14.48
N THR A 359 -6.47 14.09 -15.36
CA THR A 359 -6.67 14.08 -16.82
C THR A 359 -7.98 13.42 -17.26
N HIS A 360 -8.55 12.50 -16.47
CA HIS A 360 -9.85 11.89 -16.77
C HIS A 360 -11.05 12.82 -16.52
N TYR A 361 -10.85 13.99 -15.92
CA TYR A 361 -11.84 15.07 -15.83
C TYR A 361 -11.67 16.15 -16.90
N LEU A 362 -10.89 15.85 -17.93
CA LEU A 362 -10.61 16.71 -19.08
C LEU A 362 -11.29 16.18 -20.35
N ASP A 363 -12.36 15.41 -20.19
CA ASP A 363 -13.00 14.64 -21.26
C ASP A 363 -13.98 15.47 -22.12
N GLY A 364 -14.09 16.77 -21.87
CA GLY A 364 -15.07 17.66 -22.52
C GLY A 364 -16.50 17.46 -22.05
N GLN A 365 -16.72 16.63 -21.05
CA GLN A 365 -17.97 16.56 -20.31
C GLN A 365 -17.99 17.63 -19.24
N LYS A 366 -19.21 17.97 -18.84
CA LYS A 366 -19.46 18.92 -17.77
C LYS A 366 -19.25 18.21 -16.44
N HIS A 367 -18.17 18.56 -15.76
CA HIS A 367 -17.86 18.12 -14.41
C HIS A 367 -18.27 19.15 -13.38
N ILE A 368 -18.38 18.73 -12.12
CA ILE A 368 -18.75 19.60 -11.01
C ILE A 368 -17.66 19.55 -9.94
N ILE A 369 -17.04 20.70 -9.68
CA ILE A 369 -16.11 20.86 -8.55
C ILE A 369 -16.85 21.27 -7.28
N MET A 370 -16.45 20.67 -6.17
CA MET A 370 -16.92 20.96 -4.83
C MET A 370 -15.72 21.04 -3.88
N ILE A 371 -15.82 21.90 -2.87
CA ILE A 371 -14.76 22.10 -1.88
C ILE A 371 -15.32 21.82 -0.49
N ARG A 372 -14.59 21.02 0.28
CA ARG A 372 -14.92 20.69 1.66
C ARG A 372 -13.76 21.04 2.59
N ASP A 373 -14.06 21.25 3.86
CA ASP A 373 -13.06 21.51 4.88
C ASP A 373 -12.41 20.21 5.40
N GLN A 374 -11.49 20.34 6.35
CA GLN A 374 -10.75 19.22 6.94
C GLN A 374 -11.61 18.24 7.77
N HIS A 375 -12.84 18.62 8.10
CA HIS A 375 -13.82 17.77 8.79
C HIS A 375 -14.89 17.25 7.81
N ASP A 376 -14.64 17.39 6.50
CA ASP A 376 -15.52 17.00 5.41
C ASP A 376 -16.85 17.78 5.35
N TYR A 377 -16.92 18.96 5.96
CA TYR A 377 -18.08 19.83 5.83
C TYR A 377 -18.04 20.62 4.51
N TYR A 378 -19.21 20.89 3.93
CA TYR A 378 -19.35 21.67 2.71
C TYR A 378 -18.92 23.12 2.93
N ILE A 379 -18.02 23.61 2.08
CA ILE A 379 -17.69 25.02 2.00
C ILE A 379 -18.45 25.63 0.82
N LYS A 380 -19.25 26.68 1.07
CA LYS A 380 -19.75 27.54 -0.01
C LYS A 380 -18.62 28.48 -0.42
N PHE A 381 -18.17 28.38 -1.67
CA PHE A 381 -17.04 29.14 -2.20
C PHE A 381 -17.49 30.17 -3.25
N TYR A 382 -16.65 31.18 -3.49
CA TYR A 382 -16.92 32.24 -4.46
C TYR A 382 -16.25 31.93 -5.80
N VAL A 383 -17.03 32.03 -6.88
CA VAL A 383 -16.52 31.99 -8.26
C VAL A 383 -17.12 33.15 -9.01
N ASN A 384 -16.31 33.96 -9.69
CA ASN A 384 -16.77 35.15 -10.43
C ASN A 384 -17.68 36.07 -9.58
N GLY A 385 -17.37 36.23 -8.29
CA GLY A 385 -18.14 37.06 -7.36
C GLY A 385 -19.46 36.46 -6.86
N LYS A 386 -19.85 35.25 -7.30
CA LYS A 386 -21.06 34.56 -6.83
C LYS A 386 -20.69 33.44 -5.84
N LYS A 387 -21.43 33.36 -4.73
CA LYS A 387 -21.27 32.30 -3.73
C LYS A 387 -22.03 31.05 -4.17
N VAL A 388 -21.34 29.92 -4.32
CA VAL A 388 -21.88 28.65 -4.82
C VAL A 388 -21.47 27.47 -3.92
N LYS A 389 -22.25 26.38 -3.93
CA LYS A 389 -21.92 25.11 -3.25
C LYS A 389 -21.13 24.15 -4.14
N GLU A 390 -21.30 24.31 -5.45
CA GLU A 390 -20.67 23.52 -6.49
C GLU A 390 -20.48 24.41 -7.72
N HIS A 391 -19.42 24.18 -8.49
CA HIS A 391 -19.14 24.96 -9.69
C HIS A 391 -18.94 24.02 -10.89
N PRO A 392 -19.75 24.13 -11.94
CA PRO A 392 -19.53 23.33 -13.13
C PRO A 392 -18.31 23.85 -13.88
N PHE A 393 -17.47 22.93 -14.33
CA PHE A 393 -16.43 23.22 -15.32
C PHE A 393 -16.54 22.20 -16.45
N GLU A 394 -16.22 22.64 -17.66
CA GLU A 394 -16.21 21.79 -18.83
C GLU A 394 -14.91 22.12 -19.54
N ILE A 395 -13.96 21.20 -19.45
CA ILE A 395 -12.65 21.35 -20.08
C ILE A 395 -12.51 20.18 -21.01
N ALA A 396 -12.70 20.45 -22.30
CA ALA A 396 -12.32 19.53 -23.35
C ALA A 396 -10.81 19.66 -23.54
N PHE A 397 -10.04 18.83 -22.84
CA PHE A 397 -8.63 18.69 -23.06
C PHE A 397 -8.30 17.21 -23.20
N GLN A 398 -8.25 16.76 -24.44
CA GLN A 398 -7.70 15.45 -24.74
C GLN A 398 -6.18 15.58 -24.65
N PRO A 399 -5.51 14.95 -23.67
CA PRO A 399 -4.06 14.90 -23.71
C PRO A 399 -3.66 14.30 -25.05
N ARG A 400 -2.72 14.95 -25.73
CA ARG A 400 -2.28 14.45 -27.03
C ARG A 400 -1.39 13.26 -26.77
N VAL A 401 -2.00 12.08 -26.89
CA VAL A 401 -1.29 10.82 -26.90
C VAL A 401 -0.79 10.59 -28.31
N ILE A 402 0.53 10.47 -28.44
CA ILE A 402 1.14 9.88 -29.63
C ILE A 402 1.69 8.53 -29.22
N GLY A 403 1.46 7.54 -30.04
CA GLY A 403 1.86 6.18 -29.74
C GLY A 403 1.35 5.26 -30.82
N HIS A 404 1.96 4.09 -30.88
CA HIS A 404 1.55 3.06 -31.82
C HIS A 404 1.83 1.69 -31.20
N VAL A 405 0.89 0.78 -31.37
CA VAL A 405 1.12 -0.66 -31.20
C VAL A 405 1.73 -1.15 -32.51
N ASP A 406 2.98 -1.59 -32.44
CA ASP A 406 3.67 -2.15 -33.61
C ASP A 406 3.23 -3.61 -33.83
N ASP A 407 3.49 -4.14 -35.01
CA ASP A 407 3.40 -5.59 -35.24
C ASP A 407 4.29 -6.34 -34.23
N PRO A 408 3.82 -7.45 -33.64
CA PRO A 408 4.59 -8.22 -32.70
C PRO A 408 5.83 -8.81 -33.38
N ILE A 409 6.99 -8.63 -32.75
CA ILE A 409 8.26 -9.19 -33.20
C ILE A 409 8.71 -10.22 -32.16
N ASN A 410 9.09 -11.41 -32.63
CA ASN A 410 9.56 -12.53 -31.77
C ASN A 410 8.58 -12.96 -30.66
N GLY A 411 7.27 -12.77 -30.85
CA GLY A 411 6.26 -13.13 -29.85
C GLY A 411 6.05 -12.10 -28.74
N ASN A 412 6.68 -10.92 -28.86
CA ASN A 412 6.49 -9.81 -27.94
C ASN A 412 5.52 -8.80 -28.55
N LEU A 413 4.51 -8.42 -27.77
CA LEU A 413 3.68 -7.26 -28.05
C LEU A 413 4.52 -6.03 -27.73
N ARG A 414 4.61 -5.08 -28.66
CA ARG A 414 5.43 -3.90 -28.46
C ARG A 414 4.77 -2.67 -29.04
N GLY A 415 5.30 -1.54 -28.67
CA GLY A 415 4.90 -0.27 -29.22
C GLY A 415 5.70 0.86 -28.62
N TRP A 416 5.12 2.04 -28.69
CA TRP A 416 5.64 3.21 -28.02
C TRP A 416 4.48 4.13 -27.67
N VAL A 417 4.67 4.95 -26.65
CA VAL A 417 3.69 5.95 -26.25
C VAL A 417 4.37 7.12 -25.58
N SER A 418 3.86 8.30 -25.87
CA SER A 418 4.14 9.52 -25.15
C SER A 418 2.89 10.39 -25.11
N ILE A 419 2.77 11.19 -24.06
CA ILE A 419 1.55 11.97 -23.79
C ILE A 419 1.92 13.39 -23.46
N ALA A 420 1.36 14.34 -24.19
CA ALA A 420 1.39 15.74 -23.81
C ALA A 420 0.13 16.06 -23.00
N ARG A 421 0.32 16.34 -21.71
CA ARG A 421 -0.75 16.64 -20.75
C ARG A 421 -1.04 18.15 -20.62
N ASP A 422 -0.46 18.98 -21.49
CA ASP A 422 -0.68 20.42 -21.55
C ASP A 422 -1.26 20.89 -22.90
N CYS A 423 -1.94 22.05 -22.90
CA CYS A 423 -2.55 22.66 -24.10
C CYS A 423 -1.54 23.18 -25.14
N SER A 424 -0.25 23.28 -24.77
CA SER A 424 0.80 23.73 -25.69
C SER A 424 1.28 22.62 -26.61
N TYR A 425 1.08 21.36 -26.20
CA TYR A 425 1.62 20.15 -26.81
C TYR A 425 3.15 20.23 -27.04
N ALA A 426 3.83 21.09 -26.30
CA ALA A 426 5.26 21.33 -26.44
C ALA A 426 6.08 20.33 -25.62
N ASN A 427 5.48 19.73 -24.58
CA ASN A 427 6.17 18.81 -23.67
C ASN A 427 5.46 17.46 -23.66
N PHE A 428 6.08 16.49 -24.33
CA PHE A 428 5.65 15.10 -24.35
C PHE A 428 6.32 14.35 -23.19
N GLU A 429 5.51 13.79 -22.29
CA GLU A 429 5.98 12.97 -21.17
C GLU A 429 6.24 11.53 -21.67
N THR A 430 7.40 10.97 -21.33
CA THR A 430 7.79 9.57 -21.61
C THR A 430 7.76 8.73 -20.32
N LYS A 431 8.18 7.45 -20.35
CA LYS A 431 8.04 6.51 -19.20
C LYS A 431 6.60 6.35 -18.73
N CYS A 432 5.70 6.17 -19.69
CA CYS A 432 4.27 6.01 -19.45
C CYS A 432 3.91 4.55 -19.17
N HIS A 433 2.97 4.27 -18.26
CA HIS A 433 2.50 2.90 -18.03
C HIS A 433 1.50 2.48 -19.12
N VAL A 434 1.64 1.27 -19.64
CA VAL A 434 0.74 0.66 -20.65
C VAL A 434 0.16 -0.62 -20.08
N LEU A 435 -1.16 -0.65 -19.91
CA LEU A 435 -1.94 -1.83 -19.57
C LEU A 435 -2.23 -2.65 -20.83
N ILE A 436 -1.96 -3.94 -20.77
CA ILE A 436 -2.19 -4.90 -21.84
C ILE A 436 -3.29 -5.86 -21.40
N CYS A 437 -4.32 -5.99 -22.22
CA CYS A 437 -5.49 -6.82 -21.96
C CYS A 437 -5.64 -7.89 -23.05
N LEU A 438 -6.06 -9.08 -22.66
CA LEU A 438 -6.59 -10.11 -23.55
C LEU A 438 -8.12 -10.03 -23.57
N GLY A 439 -8.70 -9.56 -24.67
CA GLY A 439 -10.08 -9.10 -24.71
C GLY A 439 -10.28 -7.93 -23.74
N HIS A 440 -11.03 -8.15 -22.66
CA HIS A 440 -11.24 -7.18 -21.58
C HIS A 440 -10.49 -7.53 -20.29
N ARG A 441 -9.73 -8.64 -20.26
CA ARG A 441 -9.04 -9.11 -19.07
C ARG A 441 -7.61 -8.55 -19.04
N PRO A 442 -7.20 -7.80 -18.00
CA PRO A 442 -5.82 -7.39 -17.82
C PRO A 442 -4.88 -8.59 -17.75
N ILE A 443 -3.77 -8.55 -18.48
CA ILE A 443 -2.74 -9.60 -18.46
C ILE A 443 -1.34 -9.06 -18.10
N ALA A 444 -1.10 -7.75 -18.28
CA ALA A 444 0.14 -7.11 -17.86
C ALA A 444 0.01 -5.59 -17.78
N SER A 445 0.90 -4.94 -17.03
CA SER A 445 1.18 -3.51 -17.14
C SER A 445 2.69 -3.34 -17.31
N VAL A 446 3.11 -2.60 -18.32
CA VAL A 446 4.52 -2.36 -18.65
C VAL A 446 4.82 -0.86 -18.63
N LEU A 447 6.05 -0.49 -18.28
CA LEU A 447 6.52 0.89 -18.39
C LEU A 447 7.07 1.10 -19.80
N ALA A 448 6.71 2.22 -20.43
CA ALA A 448 7.23 2.60 -21.73
C ALA A 448 8.55 3.37 -21.58
N ASP A 449 9.62 2.65 -21.23
CA ASP A 449 10.96 3.16 -20.99
C ASP A 449 12.04 2.50 -21.88
N GLU A 450 11.66 1.79 -22.93
CA GLU A 450 12.59 1.24 -23.91
C GLU A 450 13.05 2.30 -24.93
N PRO A 451 14.33 2.29 -25.34
CA PRO A 451 14.84 3.24 -26.31
C PRO A 451 14.28 3.00 -27.72
N ARG A 452 13.68 4.02 -28.33
CA ARG A 452 13.13 4.03 -29.69
C ARG A 452 13.72 5.19 -30.50
N LYS A 453 14.90 4.95 -31.06
CA LYS A 453 15.61 5.95 -31.87
C LYS A 453 14.83 6.37 -33.11
N ASP A 454 14.15 5.43 -33.75
CA ASP A 454 13.27 5.68 -34.90
C ASP A 454 12.13 6.65 -34.54
N VAL A 455 11.55 6.51 -33.34
CA VAL A 455 10.51 7.39 -32.82
C VAL A 455 11.09 8.76 -32.45
N TYR A 456 12.24 8.81 -31.78
CA TYR A 456 12.97 10.05 -31.49
C TYR A 456 13.25 10.84 -32.78
N ASP A 457 13.82 10.19 -33.79
CA ASP A 457 14.18 10.82 -35.06
C ASP A 457 12.94 11.29 -35.84
N ALA A 458 11.82 10.58 -35.74
CA ALA A 458 10.57 10.90 -36.45
C ALA A 458 9.69 11.95 -35.77
N HIS A 459 9.66 11.97 -34.43
CA HIS A 459 8.71 12.76 -33.65
C HIS A 459 9.37 13.81 -32.73
N GLY A 460 10.70 13.78 -32.57
CA GLY A 460 11.44 14.72 -31.72
C GLY A 460 11.09 14.62 -30.23
N ILE A 461 10.54 13.47 -29.80
CA ILE A 461 10.25 13.17 -28.38
C ILE A 461 11.39 12.38 -27.75
N ASP A 462 11.39 12.26 -26.42
CA ASP A 462 12.44 11.56 -25.67
C ASP A 462 12.66 10.11 -26.14
N LEU A 463 13.93 9.70 -26.10
CA LEU A 463 14.41 8.42 -26.64
C LEU A 463 13.73 7.22 -25.98
N TYR A 464 13.33 7.32 -24.72
CA TYR A 464 12.80 6.21 -23.91
C TYR A 464 11.27 6.24 -23.84
N SER A 465 10.63 6.00 -24.99
CA SER A 465 9.17 6.01 -25.15
C SER A 465 8.60 4.65 -25.60
N GLY A 466 9.44 3.64 -25.83
CA GLY A 466 9.04 2.30 -26.26
C GLY A 466 8.58 1.41 -25.11
N PHE A 467 7.71 0.45 -25.40
CA PHE A 467 7.37 -0.63 -24.49
C PHE A 467 7.40 -1.97 -25.21
N SER A 468 7.65 -3.04 -24.46
CA SER A 468 7.61 -4.42 -24.94
C SER A 468 7.03 -5.32 -23.85
N TYR A 469 6.30 -6.35 -24.27
CA TYR A 469 5.70 -7.34 -23.40
C TYR A 469 5.77 -8.72 -24.05
N SER A 470 6.42 -9.64 -23.37
CA SER A 470 6.51 -11.04 -23.77
C SER A 470 5.22 -11.78 -23.41
N ILE A 471 4.45 -12.23 -24.41
CA ILE A 471 3.21 -12.99 -24.16
C ILE A 471 3.55 -14.31 -23.45
N PRO A 472 2.87 -14.73 -22.37
CA PRO A 472 3.07 -16.03 -21.73
C PRO A 472 2.89 -17.22 -22.70
N THR A 473 3.65 -18.30 -22.52
CA THR A 473 3.62 -19.49 -23.42
C THR A 473 2.23 -20.04 -23.64
N GLU A 474 1.45 -20.05 -22.56
CA GLU A 474 0.12 -20.65 -22.49
C GLU A 474 -0.87 -19.91 -23.41
N LEU A 475 -0.53 -18.69 -23.80
CA LEU A 475 -1.31 -17.85 -24.71
C LEU A 475 -0.76 -17.86 -26.15
N ARG A 476 0.38 -18.53 -26.41
CA ARG A 476 1.05 -18.64 -27.73
C ARG A 476 0.63 -19.89 -28.52
N ASP A 477 -0.66 -20.09 -28.72
CA ASP A 477 -1.23 -21.26 -29.42
C ASP A 477 -1.43 -21.06 -30.94
N GLY A 478 -1.03 -19.91 -31.49
CA GLY A 478 -1.20 -19.58 -32.91
C GLY A 478 -2.60 -19.16 -33.33
N THR A 479 -3.56 -19.16 -32.40
CA THR A 479 -4.88 -18.62 -32.66
C THR A 479 -4.86 -17.10 -32.53
N ASP A 480 -5.50 -16.43 -33.48
CA ASP A 480 -5.71 -14.98 -33.43
C ASP A 480 -6.45 -14.60 -32.16
N LYS A 481 -5.78 -13.82 -31.30
CA LYS A 481 -6.37 -13.26 -30.08
C LYS A 481 -6.44 -11.76 -30.18
N VAL A 482 -7.49 -11.20 -29.57
CA VAL A 482 -7.71 -9.75 -29.52
C VAL A 482 -6.97 -9.19 -28.31
N TYR A 483 -5.91 -8.43 -28.55
CA TYR A 483 -5.18 -7.69 -27.52
C TYR A 483 -5.64 -6.24 -27.51
N ARG A 484 -5.73 -5.66 -26.31
CA ARG A 484 -6.01 -4.24 -26.13
C ARG A 484 -4.94 -3.57 -25.29
N PHE A 485 -4.54 -2.37 -25.68
CA PHE A 485 -3.46 -1.62 -25.05
C PHE A 485 -3.98 -0.28 -24.58
N TYR A 486 -3.82 0.02 -23.30
CA TYR A 486 -4.32 1.24 -22.68
C TYR A 486 -3.18 1.97 -21.98
N LEU A 487 -3.02 3.26 -22.25
CA LEU A 487 -2.17 4.15 -21.46
C LEU A 487 -2.80 4.36 -20.08
N LEU A 488 -2.03 4.14 -19.01
CA LEU A 488 -2.43 4.40 -17.63
C LEU A 488 -1.88 5.77 -17.14
N PRO A 489 -2.58 6.43 -16.20
CA PRO A 489 -3.88 6.05 -15.63
C PRO A 489 -5.09 6.41 -16.51
N GLU A 490 -4.89 7.14 -17.60
CA GLU A 490 -5.98 7.71 -18.42
C GLU A 490 -6.88 6.69 -19.12
N MET A 491 -6.48 5.41 -19.16
CA MET A 491 -7.15 4.33 -19.87
C MET A 491 -7.39 4.64 -21.36
N ILE A 492 -6.48 5.36 -21.99
CA ILE A 492 -6.57 5.71 -23.42
C ILE A 492 -6.08 4.54 -24.26
N GLU A 493 -6.96 3.99 -25.10
CA GLU A 493 -6.60 2.91 -26.00
C GLU A 493 -5.58 3.40 -27.05
N LEU A 494 -4.43 2.73 -27.13
CA LEU A 494 -3.33 3.16 -28.01
C LEU A 494 -3.69 2.95 -29.49
N PRO A 495 -3.24 3.83 -30.40
CA PRO A 495 -3.38 3.60 -31.83
C PRO A 495 -2.75 2.26 -32.24
N GLY A 496 -3.51 1.41 -32.95
CA GLY A 496 -3.13 0.02 -33.22
C GLY A 496 -3.82 -1.01 -32.31
N SER A 497 -4.62 -0.56 -31.33
CA SER A 497 -5.51 -1.37 -30.49
C SER A 497 -6.99 -1.17 -30.88
N PRO A 498 -7.87 -2.20 -30.79
CA PRO A 498 -7.56 -3.60 -30.52
C PRO A 498 -6.73 -4.19 -31.65
N ALA A 499 -5.72 -4.94 -31.27
CA ALA A 499 -4.82 -5.59 -32.20
C ALA A 499 -5.13 -7.08 -32.26
N LEU A 500 -5.36 -7.61 -33.45
CA LEU A 500 -5.62 -9.03 -33.65
C LEU A 500 -4.30 -9.72 -33.99
N PHE A 501 -3.77 -10.50 -33.06
CA PHE A 501 -2.51 -11.21 -33.26
C PHE A 501 -2.66 -12.69 -32.89
N GLY A 502 -2.41 -13.56 -33.87
CA GLY A 502 -2.14 -14.97 -33.66
C GLY A 502 -0.66 -15.15 -33.39
N VAL A 503 -0.30 -15.25 -32.12
CA VAL A 503 1.09 -15.58 -31.76
C VAL A 503 1.20 -17.09 -31.73
N ALA A 504 1.62 -17.66 -32.86
CA ALA A 504 2.00 -19.07 -32.91
C ALA A 504 3.23 -19.30 -32.04
N LEU A 505 3.36 -20.50 -31.48
CA LEU A 505 4.68 -21.07 -31.23
C LEU A 505 5.36 -21.07 -32.59
N ASN A 506 6.10 -19.99 -32.82
CA ASN A 506 6.53 -19.60 -34.14
C ASN A 506 7.39 -20.76 -34.67
N ASP A 507 7.34 -21.06 -35.97
CA ASP A 507 8.43 -21.80 -36.63
C ASP A 507 9.79 -21.13 -36.31
N GLN A 508 9.78 -19.85 -35.92
CA GLN A 508 10.90 -19.13 -35.36
C GLN A 508 11.21 -19.43 -33.88
N ILE A 509 10.25 -19.75 -33.00
CA ILE A 509 10.52 -20.29 -31.66
C ILE A 509 11.04 -21.71 -31.80
N ASP A 510 10.51 -22.53 -32.71
CA ASP A 510 11.12 -23.83 -33.02
C ASP A 510 12.46 -23.68 -33.72
N LYS A 511 12.70 -22.63 -34.53
CA LYS A 511 14.03 -22.27 -35.05
C LYS A 511 14.93 -21.63 -34.00
N ILE A 512 14.42 -20.92 -32.99
CA ILE A 512 15.19 -20.30 -31.90
C ILE A 512 15.49 -21.34 -30.82
N VAL A 513 14.60 -22.27 -30.57
CA VAL A 513 14.80 -23.50 -29.79
C VAL A 513 15.71 -24.44 -30.58
N SER A 514 15.58 -24.55 -31.90
CA SER A 514 16.53 -25.27 -32.77
C SER A 514 17.89 -24.56 -32.83
N VAL A 515 17.95 -23.23 -32.81
CA VAL A 515 19.18 -22.44 -32.77
C VAL A 515 19.78 -22.48 -31.38
N ALA A 516 18.99 -22.43 -30.30
CA ALA A 516 19.43 -22.61 -28.93
C ALA A 516 19.87 -24.05 -28.68
N ASN A 517 19.20 -25.05 -29.27
CA ASN A 517 19.60 -26.45 -29.24
C ASN A 517 20.81 -26.69 -30.14
N LYS A 518 20.96 -26.00 -31.27
CA LYS A 518 22.17 -26.00 -32.11
C LYS A 518 23.30 -25.25 -31.44
N ILE A 519 23.06 -24.19 -30.69
CA ILE A 519 24.04 -23.44 -29.90
C ILE A 519 24.44 -24.29 -28.69
N LYS A 520 23.50 -24.97 -28.02
CA LYS A 520 23.76 -25.97 -26.98
C LYS A 520 24.47 -27.20 -27.55
N ASP A 521 24.16 -27.63 -28.77
CA ASP A 521 24.86 -28.72 -29.46
C ASP A 521 26.21 -28.28 -30.02
N ILE A 522 26.38 -27.02 -30.40
CA ILE A 522 27.66 -26.40 -30.76
C ILE A 522 28.50 -26.25 -29.49
N ASP A 523 27.95 -25.82 -28.37
CA ASP A 523 28.62 -25.77 -27.06
C ASP A 523 29.03 -27.19 -26.63
N ARG A 524 28.11 -28.16 -26.71
CA ARG A 524 28.35 -29.59 -26.44
C ARG A 524 29.31 -30.24 -27.45
N HIS A 525 29.35 -29.79 -28.71
CA HIS A 525 30.34 -30.22 -29.69
C HIS A 525 31.69 -29.55 -29.45
N LEU A 526 31.77 -28.23 -29.22
CA LEU A 526 32.96 -27.47 -28.85
C LEU A 526 33.60 -28.04 -27.57
N GLU A 527 32.79 -28.50 -26.61
CA GLU A 527 33.22 -29.29 -25.46
C GLU A 527 33.81 -30.65 -25.87
N LYS A 528 33.23 -31.35 -26.86
CA LYS A 528 33.76 -32.62 -27.40
C LYS A 528 35.02 -32.46 -28.26
N ILE A 529 35.17 -31.38 -29.04
CA ILE A 529 36.34 -31.09 -29.90
C ILE A 529 37.39 -30.17 -29.24
N LYS A 530 37.15 -29.73 -27.99
CA LYS A 530 38.07 -28.93 -27.15
C LYS A 530 38.50 -27.59 -27.74
N ILE A 531 37.61 -26.91 -28.47
CA ILE A 531 37.84 -25.53 -28.92
C ILE A 531 37.05 -24.61 -28.00
N LYS A 532 37.73 -23.80 -27.18
CA LYS A 532 37.11 -22.79 -26.30
C LYS A 532 37.79 -21.43 -26.50
N ASP A 533 37.30 -20.68 -27.49
CA ASP A 533 37.54 -19.24 -27.59
C ASP A 533 36.53 -18.53 -26.66
N ASN A 534 37.00 -17.66 -25.77
CA ASN A 534 36.14 -17.08 -24.73
C ASN A 534 35.33 -15.89 -25.20
N ILE A 535 35.75 -15.19 -26.25
CA ILE A 535 34.84 -14.24 -26.90
C ILE A 535 33.65 -15.00 -27.47
N LEU A 536 33.91 -16.17 -28.06
CA LEU A 536 32.86 -17.02 -28.59
C LEU A 536 32.03 -17.69 -27.49
N THR A 537 32.65 -18.16 -26.40
CA THR A 537 31.94 -18.82 -25.29
C THR A 537 31.14 -17.82 -24.46
N GLU A 538 31.68 -16.63 -24.16
CA GLU A 538 30.95 -15.54 -23.51
C GLU A 538 29.87 -14.98 -24.42
N ALA A 539 30.12 -14.82 -25.73
CA ALA A 539 29.09 -14.42 -26.69
C ALA A 539 28.02 -15.51 -26.85
N ILE A 540 28.36 -16.81 -26.78
CA ILE A 540 27.42 -17.92 -26.78
C ILE A 540 26.60 -17.93 -25.49
N GLN A 541 27.23 -17.76 -24.33
CA GLN A 541 26.54 -17.71 -23.04
C GLN A 541 25.69 -16.44 -22.89
N HIS A 542 26.15 -15.31 -23.40
CA HIS A 542 25.39 -14.06 -23.51
C HIS A 542 24.23 -14.21 -24.52
N ALA A 543 24.46 -14.82 -25.67
CA ALA A 543 23.40 -15.13 -26.63
C ALA A 543 22.41 -16.14 -26.06
N LEU A 544 22.85 -17.16 -25.31
CA LEU A 544 21.98 -18.12 -24.63
C LEU A 544 21.16 -17.44 -23.54
N ARG A 545 21.75 -16.55 -22.73
CA ARG A 545 21.01 -15.75 -21.73
C ARG A 545 19.98 -14.83 -22.40
N ASN A 546 20.39 -14.10 -23.44
CA ASN A 546 19.49 -13.21 -24.18
C ASN A 546 18.41 -13.99 -24.93
N VAL A 547 18.66 -15.26 -25.30
CA VAL A 547 17.66 -16.16 -25.89
C VAL A 547 16.76 -16.76 -24.80
N GLU A 548 17.31 -17.13 -23.64
CA GLU A 548 16.57 -17.67 -22.48
C GLU A 548 15.66 -16.62 -21.82
N GLU A 549 16.02 -15.33 -21.88
CA GLU A 549 15.17 -14.20 -21.46
C GLU A 549 13.91 -14.01 -22.33
N VAL A 550 13.94 -14.43 -23.60
CA VAL A 550 12.78 -14.41 -24.52
C VAL A 550 12.10 -15.77 -24.64
N LEU A 551 12.72 -16.83 -24.10
CA LEU A 551 12.09 -18.14 -23.98
C LEU A 551 11.06 -18.10 -22.84
N PRO A 552 9.91 -18.74 -23.02
CA PRO A 552 8.98 -18.88 -21.93
C PRO A 552 9.57 -19.73 -20.80
N TYR A 553 9.63 -19.17 -19.60
CA TYR A 553 10.18 -19.81 -18.40
C TYR A 553 9.05 -20.46 -17.59
N ASP A 554 9.09 -21.78 -17.46
CA ASP A 554 8.12 -22.59 -16.69
C ASP A 554 8.29 -22.47 -15.15
N GLY A 555 9.23 -21.64 -14.67
CA GLY A 555 9.55 -21.48 -13.24
C GLY A 555 9.03 -20.19 -12.59
N GLY A 556 9.04 -20.17 -11.26
CA GLY A 556 8.73 -18.97 -10.49
C GLY A 556 9.86 -17.93 -10.57
N THR A 557 9.52 -16.66 -10.61
CA THR A 557 10.40 -15.49 -10.55
C THR A 557 9.80 -14.49 -9.58
N VAL A 558 10.59 -13.51 -9.13
CA VAL A 558 10.08 -12.39 -8.32
C VAL A 558 8.94 -11.64 -9.03
N LEU A 559 8.91 -11.61 -10.37
CA LEU A 559 7.84 -10.93 -11.15
C LEU A 559 6.52 -11.71 -11.20
N ASN A 560 6.56 -13.04 -11.18
CA ASN A 560 5.36 -13.90 -11.20
C ASN A 560 5.09 -14.54 -9.81
N TYR A 561 5.59 -13.89 -8.76
CA TYR A 561 5.66 -14.40 -7.39
C TYR A 561 4.32 -14.90 -6.83
N ALA A 562 3.19 -14.23 -7.09
CA ALA A 562 1.90 -14.61 -6.51
C ALA A 562 1.53 -16.07 -6.81
N SER A 563 1.71 -16.52 -8.05
CA SER A 563 1.45 -17.91 -8.45
C SER A 563 2.39 -18.89 -7.76
N TRP A 564 3.65 -18.49 -7.58
CA TRP A 564 4.63 -19.31 -6.88
C TRP A 564 4.29 -19.44 -5.39
N PHE A 565 3.92 -18.34 -4.74
CA PHE A 565 3.55 -18.32 -3.32
C PHE A 565 2.38 -19.25 -3.02
N TYR A 566 1.29 -19.21 -3.80
CA TYR A 566 0.12 -20.05 -3.52
C TYR A 566 0.44 -21.55 -3.52
N GLN A 567 1.32 -22.00 -4.40
CA GLN A 567 1.78 -23.39 -4.44
C GLN A 567 2.71 -23.70 -3.26
N HIS A 568 3.68 -22.82 -2.97
CA HIS A 568 4.60 -22.97 -1.84
C HIS A 568 3.86 -22.98 -0.49
N HIS A 569 2.83 -22.16 -0.35
CA HIS A 569 1.97 -22.08 0.82
C HIS A 569 1.21 -23.40 1.08
N LEU A 570 0.74 -24.09 0.03
CA LEU A 570 0.14 -25.43 0.17
C LEU A 570 1.15 -26.47 0.69
N GLU A 571 2.40 -26.41 0.23
CA GLU A 571 3.48 -27.28 0.73
C GLU A 571 3.83 -26.98 2.20
N LEU A 572 3.86 -25.69 2.57
CA LEU A 572 4.04 -25.27 3.96
C LEU A 572 2.96 -25.89 4.86
N HIS A 573 1.69 -25.86 4.45
CA HIS A 573 0.61 -26.52 5.19
C HIS A 573 0.80 -28.04 5.33
N LYS A 574 1.28 -28.71 4.28
CA LYS A 574 1.59 -30.15 4.36
C LYS A 574 2.68 -30.41 5.41
N LYS A 575 3.75 -29.61 5.42
CA LYS A 575 4.85 -29.70 6.40
C LYS A 575 4.37 -29.46 7.83
N ILE A 576 3.47 -28.51 8.04
CA ILE A 576 2.94 -28.20 9.38
C ILE A 576 2.03 -29.34 9.87
N LYS A 577 1.19 -29.92 9.01
CA LYS A 577 0.35 -31.08 9.38
C LYS A 577 1.16 -32.30 9.83
N THR A 578 2.38 -32.47 9.33
CA THR A 578 3.26 -33.60 9.68
C THR A 578 4.19 -33.29 10.86
N THR A 579 4.33 -32.02 11.25
CA THR A 579 5.27 -31.58 12.29
C THR A 579 4.50 -31.12 13.53
N SER A 580 4.57 -31.88 14.63
CA SER A 580 3.96 -31.48 15.90
C SER A 580 4.93 -30.71 16.80
N LEU A 581 4.55 -29.51 17.26
CA LEU A 581 5.28 -28.79 18.31
C LEU A 581 5.21 -29.55 19.64
N LYS A 582 6.38 -29.88 20.22
CA LYS A 582 6.47 -30.56 21.53
C LYS A 582 6.08 -29.65 22.70
N VAL A 583 6.44 -28.38 22.60
CA VAL A 583 6.12 -27.34 23.58
C VAL A 583 5.22 -26.33 22.89
N ARG A 584 4.15 -25.91 23.58
CA ARG A 584 3.19 -24.93 23.06
C ARG A 584 3.17 -23.70 23.97
N PRO A 585 4.20 -22.83 23.94
CA PRO A 585 4.24 -21.62 24.77
C PRO A 585 3.12 -20.64 24.41
N LEU A 586 2.66 -19.83 25.37
CA LEU A 586 1.75 -18.73 25.07
C LEU A 586 2.51 -17.67 24.26
N VAL A 587 1.90 -17.19 23.17
CA VAL A 587 2.43 -16.06 22.37
C VAL A 587 1.53 -14.85 22.57
N SER A 588 2.10 -13.74 23.04
CA SER A 588 1.43 -12.44 23.09
C SER A 588 1.70 -11.68 21.80
N VAL A 589 0.67 -11.48 20.99
CA VAL A 589 0.72 -10.63 19.82
C VAL A 589 0.38 -9.20 20.26
N VAL A 590 1.35 -8.28 20.18
CA VAL A 590 1.18 -6.88 20.57
C VAL A 590 0.93 -6.02 19.33
N CYS A 591 -0.17 -5.27 19.36
CA CYS A 591 -0.64 -4.52 18.20
C CYS A 591 -1.09 -3.11 18.60
N PRO A 592 -0.25 -2.09 18.36
CA PRO A 592 -0.64 -0.69 18.54
C PRO A 592 -1.59 -0.26 17.41
N VAL A 593 -2.67 0.41 17.76
CA VAL A 593 -3.75 0.79 16.83
C VAL A 593 -3.88 2.31 16.81
N TYR A 594 -3.74 2.92 15.63
CA TYR A 594 -3.94 4.37 15.48
C TYR A 594 -4.63 4.70 14.15
N ARG A 595 -5.93 5.02 14.22
CA ARG A 595 -6.77 5.42 13.07
C ARG A 595 -6.67 4.48 11.86
N PRO A 596 -6.78 3.15 12.03
CA PRO A 596 -6.76 2.23 10.90
C PRO A 596 -8.04 2.36 10.06
N VAL A 597 -7.95 1.94 8.80
CA VAL A 597 -9.14 1.64 8.02
C VAL A 597 -9.80 0.38 8.60
N LEU A 598 -11.10 0.43 8.93
CA LEU A 598 -11.80 -0.66 9.61
C LEU A 598 -11.68 -2.02 8.90
N LYS A 599 -11.74 -2.05 7.56
CA LYS A 599 -11.63 -3.29 6.76
C LYS A 599 -10.28 -3.98 6.98
N ASP A 600 -9.21 -3.17 6.99
CA ASP A 600 -7.83 -3.65 7.09
C ASP A 600 -7.53 -4.07 8.53
N PHE A 601 -8.02 -3.29 9.50
CA PHE A 601 -7.98 -3.66 10.91
C PHE A 601 -8.66 -5.01 11.20
N GLN A 602 -9.85 -5.24 10.62
CA GLN A 602 -10.54 -6.52 10.76
C GLN A 602 -9.71 -7.65 10.12
N ALA A 603 -9.19 -7.46 8.91
CA ALA A 603 -8.34 -8.45 8.25
C ALA A 603 -7.11 -8.79 9.11
N ALA A 604 -6.44 -7.78 9.67
CA ALA A 604 -5.29 -7.92 10.55
C ALA A 604 -5.64 -8.74 11.80
N VAL A 605 -6.66 -8.34 12.55
CA VAL A 605 -7.10 -9.04 13.77
C VAL A 605 -7.53 -10.48 13.48
N TYR A 606 -8.33 -10.70 12.43
CA TYR A 606 -8.77 -12.06 12.09
C TYR A 606 -7.63 -12.95 11.57
N SER A 607 -6.58 -12.39 10.96
CA SER A 607 -5.39 -13.15 10.57
C SER A 607 -4.67 -13.75 11.79
N VAL A 608 -4.65 -13.03 12.91
CA VAL A 608 -4.10 -13.51 14.19
C VAL A 608 -5.05 -14.52 14.85
N LEU A 609 -6.35 -14.22 14.92
CA LEU A 609 -7.30 -15.10 15.62
C LEU A 609 -7.50 -16.46 14.94
N ASN A 610 -7.32 -16.50 13.62
CA ASN A 610 -7.49 -17.70 12.81
C ASN A 610 -6.22 -18.54 12.67
N GLN A 611 -5.10 -18.14 13.29
CA GLN A 611 -3.83 -18.88 13.24
C GLN A 611 -4.02 -20.37 13.57
N THR A 612 -3.30 -21.27 12.88
CA THR A 612 -3.30 -22.71 13.19
C THR A 612 -2.85 -22.95 14.63
N TYR A 613 -1.91 -22.14 15.12
CA TYR A 613 -1.49 -22.10 16.51
C TYR A 613 -2.53 -21.39 17.40
N LYS A 614 -3.11 -22.13 18.36
CA LYS A 614 -4.22 -21.61 19.19
C LYS A 614 -3.82 -21.00 20.53
N ASN A 615 -2.63 -21.29 21.07
CA ASN A 615 -2.20 -20.78 22.38
C ASN A 615 -1.62 -19.36 22.26
N ILE A 616 -2.48 -18.41 21.90
CA ILE A 616 -2.14 -17.01 21.65
C ILE A 616 -3.02 -16.10 22.49
N GLU A 617 -2.51 -14.91 22.77
CA GLU A 617 -3.31 -13.75 23.16
C GLU A 617 -2.99 -12.59 22.22
N LEU A 618 -4.00 -11.80 21.87
CA LEU A 618 -3.84 -10.60 21.05
C LEU A 618 -4.13 -9.38 21.92
N ILE A 619 -3.19 -8.45 21.99
CA ILE A 619 -3.25 -7.27 22.84
C ILE A 619 -3.30 -6.04 21.96
N LEU A 620 -4.45 -5.38 21.95
CA LEU A 620 -4.74 -4.20 21.12
C LEU A 620 -4.64 -2.93 21.97
N CYS A 621 -3.76 -2.00 21.64
CA CYS A 621 -3.75 -0.68 22.27
C CYS A 621 -4.24 0.37 21.27
N ASP A 622 -5.47 0.84 21.42
CA ASP A 622 -5.93 2.05 20.75
C ASP A 622 -5.19 3.26 21.32
N ASP A 623 -4.28 3.83 20.55
CA ASP A 623 -3.44 4.96 20.95
C ASP A 623 -4.17 6.30 20.75
N GLY A 624 -5.38 6.40 21.32
CA GLY A 624 -6.18 7.63 21.32
C GLY A 624 -6.48 8.17 19.93
N GLY A 625 -6.87 7.28 19.00
CA GLY A 625 -7.22 7.65 17.63
C GLY A 625 -8.43 8.59 17.55
N GLY A 626 -9.28 8.60 18.59
CA GLY A 626 -10.54 9.34 18.65
C GLY A 626 -11.67 8.71 17.85
N ASP A 627 -11.45 7.50 17.32
CA ASP A 627 -12.39 6.78 16.46
C ASP A 627 -13.26 5.83 17.30
N SER A 628 -14.50 6.24 17.55
CA SER A 628 -15.46 5.45 18.33
C SER A 628 -15.80 4.11 17.66
N ILE A 629 -15.63 3.98 16.33
CA ILE A 629 -15.90 2.75 15.58
C ILE A 629 -14.80 1.71 15.85
N ILE A 630 -13.52 2.10 15.78
CA ILE A 630 -12.40 1.20 16.07
C ILE A 630 -12.44 0.74 17.52
N VAL A 631 -12.67 1.66 18.47
CA VAL A 631 -12.83 1.30 19.89
C VAL A 631 -14.01 0.35 20.12
N ALA A 632 -15.14 0.57 19.43
CA ALA A 632 -16.29 -0.33 19.51
C ALA A 632 -15.98 -1.71 18.92
N GLU A 633 -15.28 -1.78 17.79
CA GLU A 633 -14.88 -3.04 17.15
C GLU A 633 -13.89 -3.82 18.04
N ILE A 634 -12.89 -3.15 18.62
CA ILE A 634 -11.96 -3.74 19.60
C ILE A 634 -12.74 -4.38 20.76
N LYS A 635 -13.66 -3.62 21.38
CA LYS A 635 -14.50 -4.12 22.50
C LYS A 635 -15.38 -5.30 22.09
N LYS A 636 -15.96 -5.25 20.89
CA LYS A 636 -16.80 -6.31 20.33
C LYS A 636 -16.00 -7.58 20.09
N ILE A 637 -14.81 -7.48 19.50
CA ILE A 637 -13.92 -8.62 19.28
C ILE A 637 -13.47 -9.22 20.61
N ALA A 638 -13.03 -8.39 21.57
CA ALA A 638 -12.64 -8.83 22.91
C ALA A 638 -13.77 -9.52 23.70
N LYS A 639 -15.02 -9.07 23.50
CA LYS A 639 -16.19 -9.75 24.06
C LYS A 639 -16.46 -11.12 23.42
N LYS A 640 -16.14 -11.28 22.13
CA LYS A 640 -16.40 -12.49 21.35
C LYS A 640 -15.30 -13.54 21.52
N ASP A 641 -14.06 -13.13 21.65
CA ASP A 641 -12.89 -14.00 21.78
C ASP A 641 -12.07 -13.60 23.01
N SER A 642 -12.07 -14.48 24.03
CA SER A 642 -11.40 -14.22 25.32
C SER A 642 -9.88 -14.14 25.23
N ARG A 643 -9.29 -14.49 24.07
CA ARG A 643 -7.86 -14.32 23.81
C ARG A 643 -7.48 -12.86 23.53
N VAL A 644 -8.46 -12.01 23.24
CA VAL A 644 -8.21 -10.60 22.91
C VAL A 644 -8.32 -9.73 24.16
N LYS A 645 -7.20 -9.07 24.48
CA LYS A 645 -7.09 -8.03 25.50
C LYS A 645 -6.95 -6.68 24.83
N TYR A 646 -7.35 -5.61 25.51
CA TYR A 646 -7.22 -4.28 24.93
C TYR A 646 -6.99 -3.17 25.96
N ILE A 647 -6.44 -2.07 25.46
CA ILE A 647 -6.21 -0.80 26.17
C ILE A 647 -6.76 0.29 25.27
N ILE A 648 -7.51 1.23 25.85
CA ILE A 648 -7.99 2.42 25.14
C ILE A 648 -7.31 3.62 25.79
N ALA A 649 -6.38 4.25 25.08
CA ALA A 649 -5.71 5.45 25.55
C ALA A 649 -6.59 6.69 25.30
N GLU A 650 -6.58 7.65 26.22
CA GLU A 650 -7.34 8.90 26.08
C GLU A 650 -6.79 9.84 25.00
N LYS A 651 -5.49 9.71 24.70
CA LYS A 651 -4.75 10.55 23.74
C LYS A 651 -3.68 9.72 23.04
N ASN A 652 -3.28 10.17 21.86
CA ASN A 652 -2.11 9.63 21.16
C ASN A 652 -0.83 9.89 21.98
N ARG A 653 -0.12 8.80 22.29
CA ARG A 653 1.15 8.81 23.03
C ARG A 653 2.33 8.40 22.14
N GLY A 654 2.06 7.98 20.90
CA GLY A 654 3.04 7.52 19.93
C GLY A 654 3.19 6.01 19.94
N ILE A 655 3.70 5.47 18.83
CA ILE A 655 3.81 4.03 18.58
C ILE A 655 4.62 3.28 19.65
N SER A 656 5.71 3.88 20.17
CA SER A 656 6.49 3.26 21.26
C SER A 656 5.65 3.09 22.52
N GLU A 657 4.96 4.13 23.00
CA GLU A 657 4.14 4.06 24.22
C GLU A 657 2.92 3.16 24.07
N ALA A 658 2.28 3.16 22.89
CA ALA A 658 1.18 2.25 22.59
C ALA A 658 1.65 0.79 22.64
N THR A 659 2.82 0.51 22.06
CA THR A 659 3.44 -0.82 22.11
C THR A 659 3.82 -1.21 23.54
N ASN A 660 4.42 -0.28 24.30
CA ASN A 660 4.77 -0.50 25.71
C ASN A 660 3.55 -0.84 26.57
N ALA A 661 2.43 -0.15 26.35
CA ALA A 661 1.18 -0.48 27.02
C ALA A 661 0.71 -1.91 26.71
N CYS A 662 0.86 -2.38 25.47
CA CYS A 662 0.61 -3.78 25.14
C CYS A 662 1.58 -4.74 25.86
N LEU A 663 2.87 -4.39 25.95
CA LEU A 663 3.88 -5.18 26.64
C LEU A 663 3.58 -5.36 28.14
N ASP A 664 2.98 -4.36 28.80
CA ASP A 664 2.56 -4.44 30.21
C ASP A 664 1.52 -5.54 30.46
N LEU A 665 0.61 -5.75 29.51
CA LEU A 665 -0.42 -6.78 29.60
C LEU A 665 0.03 -8.15 29.10
N ALA A 666 1.16 -8.22 28.41
CA ALA A 666 1.66 -9.44 27.80
C ALA A 666 2.08 -10.47 28.84
N GLN A 667 1.56 -11.69 28.70
CA GLN A 667 1.79 -12.83 29.59
C GLN A 667 2.53 -13.99 28.90
N GLY A 668 2.59 -13.97 27.56
CA GLY A 668 3.22 -14.96 26.73
C GLY A 668 4.72 -15.09 26.98
N GLU A 669 5.24 -16.30 26.74
CA GLU A 669 6.69 -16.55 26.76
C GLU A 669 7.38 -15.89 25.57
N TRP A 670 6.62 -15.71 24.48
CA TRP A 670 7.01 -14.98 23.28
C TRP A 670 6.13 -13.77 23.07
N ILE A 671 6.75 -12.68 22.63
CA ILE A 671 6.11 -11.45 22.19
C ILE A 671 6.24 -11.37 20.67
N ALA A 672 5.13 -11.27 19.94
CA ALA A 672 5.11 -11.04 18.50
C ALA A 672 4.67 -9.60 18.23
N PHE A 673 5.48 -8.84 17.49
CA PHE A 673 5.14 -7.47 17.08
C PHE A 673 4.31 -7.50 15.81
N PHE A 674 3.20 -6.76 15.78
CA PHE A 674 2.21 -6.84 14.69
C PHE A 674 1.53 -5.49 14.43
N ASP A 675 1.52 -5.05 13.18
CA ASP A 675 0.88 -3.80 12.79
C ASP A 675 -0.61 -4.00 12.50
N HIS A 676 -1.39 -2.95 12.74
CA HIS A 676 -2.85 -3.01 12.80
C HIS A 676 -3.54 -3.10 11.43
N ASP A 677 -2.80 -2.98 10.33
CA ASP A 677 -3.30 -3.02 8.95
C ASP A 677 -2.68 -4.15 8.11
N ASP A 678 -1.72 -4.89 8.66
CA ASP A 678 -1.03 -5.99 7.98
C ASP A 678 -1.68 -7.36 8.23
N VAL A 679 -1.26 -8.38 7.49
CA VAL A 679 -1.88 -9.72 7.56
C VAL A 679 -0.83 -10.79 7.81
N LEU A 680 -1.06 -11.63 8.83
CA LEU A 680 -0.26 -12.83 9.03
C LEU A 680 -0.74 -13.96 8.12
N VAL A 681 0.20 -14.73 7.58
CA VAL A 681 -0.11 -16.04 6.99
C VAL A 681 -0.69 -16.93 8.08
N ASP A 682 -1.74 -17.69 7.76
CA ASP A 682 -2.56 -18.43 8.73
C ASP A 682 -1.81 -19.45 9.62
N CYS A 683 -0.58 -19.81 9.25
CA CYS A 683 0.28 -20.74 9.98
C CYS A 683 1.58 -20.10 10.48
N ALA A 684 1.69 -18.77 10.43
CA ALA A 684 2.87 -18.00 10.80
C ALA A 684 3.40 -18.33 12.18
N ILE A 685 2.58 -18.24 13.23
CA ILE A 685 3.04 -18.44 14.61
C ILE A 685 3.50 -19.88 14.86
N GLU A 686 2.78 -20.86 14.30
CA GLU A 686 3.17 -22.28 14.43
C GLU A 686 4.51 -22.55 13.73
N ARG A 687 4.69 -21.97 12.55
CA ARG A 687 5.92 -22.11 11.78
C ARG A 687 7.10 -21.43 12.47
N MET A 688 6.91 -20.23 13.02
CA MET A 688 7.93 -19.52 13.79
C MET A 688 8.44 -20.36 14.97
N LEU A 689 7.53 -20.89 15.78
CA LEU A 689 7.87 -21.71 16.95
C LEU A 689 8.58 -23.03 16.59
N ALA A 690 8.35 -23.57 15.39
CA ALA A 690 9.01 -24.79 14.94
C ALA A 690 10.53 -24.63 14.77
N PHE A 691 11.03 -23.39 14.67
CA PHE A 691 12.46 -23.07 14.57
C PHE A 691 13.15 -22.90 15.93
N ASP A 692 12.45 -23.12 17.05
CA ASP A 692 13.06 -23.26 18.37
C ASP A 692 12.76 -24.61 19.04
N PRO A 693 13.19 -25.75 18.44
CA PRO A 693 12.88 -27.08 18.96
C PRO A 693 13.55 -27.38 20.31
N HIS A 694 14.54 -26.58 20.73
CA HIS A 694 15.36 -26.80 21.92
C HIS A 694 15.24 -25.71 22.99
N ASN A 695 14.36 -24.72 22.80
CA ASN A 695 14.12 -23.62 23.74
C ASN A 695 15.38 -22.78 24.03
N GLN A 696 16.18 -22.51 22.98
CA GLN A 696 17.45 -21.77 23.06
C GLN A 696 17.44 -20.46 22.27
N VAL A 697 16.39 -20.23 21.47
CA VAL A 697 16.23 -19.03 20.65
C VAL A 697 15.57 -17.92 21.46
N ASN A 698 16.09 -16.70 21.31
CA ASN A 698 15.57 -15.49 21.94
C ASN A 698 14.86 -14.56 20.96
N ILE A 699 15.22 -14.61 19.67
CA ILE A 699 14.66 -13.78 18.61
C ILE A 699 14.40 -14.66 17.38
N LEU A 700 13.18 -14.61 16.85
CA LEU A 700 12.78 -15.24 15.60
C LEU A 700 12.30 -14.14 14.64
N TYR A 701 12.66 -14.22 13.36
CA TYR A 701 12.13 -13.32 12.33
C TYR A 701 11.85 -14.07 11.03
N SER A 702 10.84 -13.64 10.26
CA SER A 702 10.41 -14.30 9.02
C SER A 702 10.66 -13.48 7.77
N ASP A 703 10.55 -14.12 6.60
CA ASP A 703 10.38 -13.41 5.34
C ASP A 703 8.99 -12.76 5.27
N GLU A 704 8.87 -11.77 4.38
CA GLU A 704 7.65 -10.98 4.16
C GLU A 704 7.45 -10.68 2.68
N ASP A 705 6.22 -10.37 2.28
CA ASP A 705 5.92 -9.79 0.98
C ASP A 705 4.98 -8.58 1.16
N LYS A 706 4.46 -8.04 0.06
CA LYS A 706 3.52 -6.93 0.09
C LYS A 706 2.17 -7.32 -0.48
N ILE A 707 1.09 -6.83 0.12
CA ILE A 707 -0.30 -7.02 -0.32
C ILE A 707 -0.96 -5.67 -0.66
N ASP A 708 -1.68 -5.59 -1.77
CA ASP A 708 -2.43 -4.39 -2.15
C ASP A 708 -3.91 -4.42 -1.71
N ASP A 709 -4.66 -3.38 -2.06
CA ASP A 709 -6.09 -3.22 -1.74
C ASP A 709 -6.98 -4.30 -2.40
N ASP A 710 -6.52 -4.92 -3.48
CA ASP A 710 -7.21 -6.00 -4.20
C ASP A 710 -6.83 -7.40 -3.64
N GLY A 711 -5.90 -7.45 -2.69
CA GLY A 711 -5.41 -8.69 -2.08
C GLY A 711 -4.35 -9.41 -2.90
N ILE A 712 -3.74 -8.74 -3.88
CA ILE A 712 -2.66 -9.30 -4.71
C ILE A 712 -1.34 -9.14 -3.96
N ILE A 713 -0.62 -10.26 -3.85
CA ILE A 713 0.71 -10.32 -3.23
C ILE A 713 1.83 -10.09 -4.26
N SER A 714 2.87 -9.37 -3.85
CA SER A 714 3.97 -8.91 -4.71
C SER A 714 5.20 -8.57 -3.88
N ASP A 715 6.32 -8.25 -4.54
CA ASP A 715 7.55 -7.75 -3.91
C ASP A 715 8.05 -8.58 -2.70
N PRO A 716 8.30 -9.89 -2.86
CA PRO A 716 8.80 -10.73 -1.78
C PRO A 716 10.18 -10.27 -1.31
N MET A 717 10.36 -10.23 0.01
CA MET A 717 11.62 -10.01 0.71
C MET A 717 12.05 -11.29 1.43
N PHE A 718 12.86 -12.09 0.74
CA PHE A 718 13.58 -13.24 1.27
C PHE A 718 14.85 -12.77 1.97
N LYS A 719 14.81 -12.79 3.29
CA LYS A 719 15.85 -12.28 4.18
C LYS A 719 17.00 -13.30 4.30
N PRO A 720 18.22 -12.87 4.65
CA PRO A 720 19.29 -13.79 4.97
C PRO A 720 19.14 -14.33 6.40
N GLU A 721 19.97 -15.32 6.76
CA GLU A 721 20.28 -15.58 8.17
C GLU A 721 20.88 -14.33 8.85
N TRP A 722 21.00 -14.38 10.18
CA TRP A 722 21.38 -13.26 11.02
C TRP A 722 22.60 -12.48 10.49
N ASN A 723 22.42 -11.19 10.23
CA ASN A 723 23.40 -10.32 9.58
C ASN A 723 23.48 -8.96 10.29
N TYR A 724 24.33 -8.89 11.31
CA TYR A 724 24.54 -7.67 12.11
C TYR A 724 24.86 -6.44 11.24
N ARG A 725 25.77 -6.58 10.28
CA ARG A 725 26.22 -5.45 9.48
C ARG A 725 25.11 -4.89 8.58
N TYR A 726 24.25 -5.77 8.06
CA TYR A 726 23.07 -5.38 7.31
C TYR A 726 22.03 -4.69 8.19
N LEU A 727 21.82 -5.18 9.43
CA LEU A 727 20.93 -4.53 10.40
C LEU A 727 21.37 -3.09 10.70
N LEU A 728 22.69 -2.82 10.78
CA LEU A 728 23.17 -1.43 10.94
C LEU A 728 22.86 -0.55 9.72
N GLY A 729 22.84 -1.12 8.51
CA GLY A 729 22.56 -0.42 7.26
C GLY A 729 21.07 -0.17 7.01
N CYS A 730 20.19 -1.08 7.45
CA CYS A 730 18.74 -0.87 7.46
C CYS A 730 18.07 -1.92 8.38
N ASN A 731 16.84 -1.64 8.85
CA ASN A 731 16.08 -2.65 9.58
C ASN A 731 15.51 -3.74 8.64
N TYR A 732 16.38 -4.63 8.15
CA TYR A 732 15.96 -5.72 7.26
C TYR A 732 15.17 -6.83 7.98
N ILE A 733 15.28 -6.91 9.31
CA ILE A 733 14.56 -7.90 10.13
C ILE A 733 13.07 -7.58 10.10
N ASN A 734 12.70 -6.33 10.40
CA ASN A 734 11.34 -5.79 10.39
C ASN A 734 10.25 -6.82 10.82
N HIS A 735 9.12 -6.87 10.12
CA HIS A 735 8.02 -7.81 10.38
C HIS A 735 8.35 -9.25 9.94
N LEU A 736 7.62 -10.30 10.30
CA LEU A 736 7.12 -10.61 11.64
C LEU A 736 8.33 -10.95 12.52
N THR A 737 8.49 -10.25 13.64
CA THR A 737 9.52 -10.57 14.65
C THR A 737 8.88 -11.06 15.95
N MET A 738 9.41 -12.16 16.50
CA MET A 738 9.07 -12.68 17.81
C MET A 738 10.27 -12.64 18.75
N VAL A 739 10.09 -12.11 19.96
CA VAL A 739 11.14 -11.96 20.98
C VAL A 739 10.71 -12.64 22.28
N ARG A 740 11.62 -13.36 22.93
CA ARG A 740 11.37 -13.93 24.26
C ARG A 740 11.01 -12.82 25.24
N ARG A 741 9.92 -12.98 25.98
CA ARG A 741 9.49 -12.01 26.98
C ARG A 741 10.57 -11.72 28.02
N THR A 742 11.35 -12.73 28.40
CA THR A 742 12.49 -12.56 29.33
C THR A 742 13.56 -11.62 28.77
N LEU A 743 13.80 -11.64 27.45
CA LEU A 743 14.70 -10.68 26.80
C LEU A 743 14.06 -9.29 26.74
N VAL A 744 12.77 -9.18 26.39
CA VAL A 744 12.06 -7.88 26.41
C VAL A 744 12.14 -7.23 27.79
N GLN A 745 12.01 -8.00 28.87
CA GLN A 745 12.14 -7.52 30.24
C GLN A 745 13.56 -7.05 30.60
N GLN A 746 14.60 -7.66 30.03
CA GLN A 746 15.99 -7.26 30.25
C GLN A 746 16.36 -6.00 29.46
N VAL A 747 15.88 -5.91 28.22
CA VAL A 747 16.10 -4.78 27.29
C VAL A 747 15.34 -3.54 27.73
N GLY A 748 14.14 -3.73 28.30
CA GLY A 748 13.20 -2.67 28.64
C GLY A 748 12.32 -2.26 27.45
N TYR A 749 11.53 -1.23 27.68
CA TYR A 749 10.53 -0.72 26.73
C TYR A 749 11.13 -0.14 25.44
N LEU A 750 10.25 0.08 24.46
CA LEU A 750 10.54 0.90 23.29
C LEU A 750 10.62 2.37 23.71
N ASP A 751 11.59 3.10 23.17
CA ASP A 751 11.82 4.49 23.56
C ASP A 751 11.19 5.45 22.54
N THR A 752 10.41 6.40 23.04
CA THR A 752 9.69 7.41 22.23
C THR A 752 10.61 8.32 21.43
N GLN A 753 11.87 8.49 21.84
CA GLN A 753 12.83 9.30 21.08
C GLN A 753 13.15 8.72 19.69
N TYR A 754 12.86 7.44 19.47
CA TYR A 754 13.06 6.76 18.19
C TYR A 754 11.75 6.50 17.44
N ASN A 755 10.62 7.17 17.78
CA ASN A 755 9.37 7.04 17.03
C ASN A 755 9.62 7.23 15.51
N GLY A 756 9.28 6.21 14.71
CA GLY A 756 9.60 6.07 13.28
C GLY A 756 10.64 4.97 12.99
N ALA A 757 11.52 4.65 13.94
CA ALA A 757 12.54 3.61 13.88
C ALA A 757 12.70 2.88 15.23
N GLN A 758 11.63 2.86 16.03
CA GLN A 758 11.62 2.36 17.41
C GLN A 758 11.86 0.85 17.49
N ASP A 759 11.40 0.12 16.48
CA ASP A 759 11.64 -1.29 16.24
C ASP A 759 13.12 -1.57 15.92
N HIS A 760 13.76 -0.69 15.15
CA HIS A 760 15.18 -0.79 14.83
C HIS A 760 16.05 -0.58 16.08
N ASP A 761 15.79 0.46 16.88
CA ASP A 761 16.47 0.66 18.17
C ASP A 761 16.26 -0.53 19.11
N PHE A 762 15.02 -1.00 19.24
CA PHE A 762 14.69 -2.12 20.12
C PHE A 762 15.46 -3.39 19.73
N LEU A 763 15.51 -3.70 18.43
CA LEU A 763 16.31 -4.82 17.91
C LEU A 763 17.81 -4.63 18.20
N LEU A 764 18.34 -3.43 17.97
CA LEU A 764 19.75 -3.11 18.27
C LEU A 764 20.08 -3.32 19.75
N ARG A 765 19.20 -2.94 20.68
CA ARG A 765 19.37 -3.24 22.12
C ARG A 765 19.20 -4.72 22.46
N CYS A 766 18.30 -5.43 21.78
CA CYS A 766 18.13 -6.87 21.99
C CYS A 766 19.39 -7.65 21.64
N ILE A 767 20.03 -7.33 20.50
CA ILE A 767 21.23 -8.03 20.04
C ILE A 767 22.47 -7.75 20.90
N GLU A 768 22.47 -6.67 21.70
CA GLU A 768 23.51 -6.38 22.70
C GLU A 768 23.51 -7.41 23.86
N LEU A 769 22.39 -8.11 24.09
CA LEU A 769 22.21 -9.04 25.21
C LEU A 769 22.15 -10.52 24.82
N VAL A 770 22.16 -10.85 23.52
CA VAL A 770 22.05 -12.24 23.05
C VAL A 770 23.24 -12.66 22.20
N GLN A 771 23.47 -13.97 22.17
CA GLN A 771 24.45 -14.56 21.26
C GLN A 771 23.87 -14.75 19.86
N PRO A 772 24.69 -14.71 18.80
CA PRO A 772 24.22 -14.85 17.41
C PRO A 772 23.34 -16.08 17.15
N HIS A 773 23.65 -17.23 17.76
CA HIS A 773 22.88 -18.47 17.59
C HIS A 773 21.48 -18.44 18.23
N GLN A 774 21.16 -17.40 19.00
CA GLN A 774 19.85 -17.19 19.62
C GLN A 774 18.95 -16.30 18.77
N ILE A 775 19.43 -15.86 17.60
CA ILE A 775 18.71 -15.07 16.61
C ILE A 775 18.52 -15.96 15.38
N VAL A 776 17.29 -16.35 15.09
CA VAL A 776 16.99 -17.36 14.06
C VAL A 776 16.04 -16.81 13.00
N HIS A 777 16.46 -16.93 11.75
CA HIS A 777 15.64 -16.65 10.58
C HIS A 777 14.73 -17.84 10.26
N VAL A 778 13.48 -17.54 9.93
CA VAL A 778 12.50 -18.48 9.41
C VAL A 778 12.30 -18.18 7.92
N PRO A 779 12.92 -18.95 7.01
CA PRO A 779 12.94 -18.68 5.56
C PRO A 779 11.61 -19.07 4.89
N GLU A 780 10.53 -18.48 5.36
CA GLU A 780 9.17 -18.65 4.86
C GLU A 780 8.48 -17.28 4.86
N ILE A 781 7.68 -16.99 3.85
CA ILE A 781 6.84 -15.79 3.81
C ILE A 781 5.71 -16.00 4.81
N LEU A 782 5.73 -15.27 5.93
CA LEU A 782 4.76 -15.40 7.01
C LEU A 782 4.00 -14.11 7.32
N TYR A 783 4.31 -13.04 6.59
CA TYR A 783 3.78 -11.70 6.80
C TYR A 783 3.51 -10.99 5.47
N HIS A 784 2.33 -10.39 5.34
CA HIS A 784 1.92 -9.60 4.19
C HIS A 784 1.80 -8.12 4.58
N TRP A 785 2.74 -7.30 4.10
CA TRP A 785 2.82 -5.87 4.40
C TRP A 785 1.91 -5.05 3.45
N ARG A 786 0.97 -4.29 3.98
CA ARG A 786 -0.04 -3.61 3.19
C ARG A 786 0.50 -2.36 2.49
N LYS A 787 0.25 -2.28 1.18
CA LYS A 787 0.47 -1.07 0.37
C LYS A 787 -0.75 -0.15 0.47
N THR A 788 -0.67 0.89 1.29
CA THR A 788 -1.66 2.00 1.30
C THR A 788 -1.02 3.32 0.86
N ALA A 789 -1.81 4.26 0.34
CA ALA A 789 -1.32 5.58 -0.12
C ALA A 789 -0.63 6.42 0.99
N THR A 790 -0.85 6.07 2.26
CA THR A 790 -0.23 6.69 3.44
C THR A 790 0.89 5.86 4.08
N SER A 791 1.09 4.61 3.62
CA SER A 791 2.10 3.67 4.13
C SER A 791 3.46 3.93 3.48
N THR A 792 4.54 3.70 4.24
CA THR A 792 5.91 3.65 3.71
C THR A 792 6.11 2.52 2.69
N ALA A 793 5.19 1.55 2.61
CA ALA A 793 5.21 0.50 1.60
C ALA A 793 4.99 1.01 0.16
N SER A 794 4.35 2.18 -0.02
CA SER A 794 3.94 2.75 -1.31
C SER A 794 4.82 3.90 -1.83
N SER A 795 5.72 4.46 -1.01
CA SER A 795 6.64 5.54 -1.42
C SER A 795 8.09 5.25 -1.05
N THR A 796 9.03 5.49 -1.97
CA THR A 796 10.47 5.37 -1.69
C THR A 796 11.01 6.49 -0.81
N GLU A 797 10.46 7.71 -0.90
CA GLU A 797 10.85 8.82 -0.01
C GLU A 797 10.20 8.66 1.37
N THR A 798 11.02 8.60 2.42
CA THR A 798 10.56 8.49 3.80
C THR A 798 10.44 9.87 4.45
N LYS A 799 9.48 10.06 5.37
CA LYS A 799 9.32 11.31 6.13
C LYS A 799 10.63 11.67 6.87
N PRO A 800 11.11 12.93 6.83
CA PRO A 800 12.43 13.29 7.37
C PRO A 800 12.68 12.90 8.84
N TYR A 801 11.65 12.94 9.69
CA TYR A 801 11.80 12.58 11.11
C TYR A 801 12.13 11.09 11.32
N VAL A 802 11.65 10.20 10.44
CA VAL A 802 11.91 8.75 10.50
C VAL A 802 13.39 8.47 10.20
N ILE A 803 13.93 9.15 9.20
CA ILE A 803 15.35 9.06 8.83
C ILE A 803 16.21 9.53 10.01
N GLY A 804 15.86 10.67 10.62
CA GLY A 804 16.55 11.18 11.80
C GLY A 804 16.50 10.23 12.99
N ALA A 805 15.35 9.60 13.26
CA ALA A 805 15.18 8.62 14.33
C ALA A 805 16.08 7.39 14.12
N GLY A 806 16.17 6.86 12.89
CA GLY A 806 17.00 5.70 12.59
C GLY A 806 18.50 6.00 12.58
N ILE A 807 18.92 7.17 12.06
CA ILE A 807 20.32 7.64 12.21
C ILE A 807 20.70 7.67 13.70
N LYS A 808 19.80 8.20 14.53
CA LYS A 808 20.01 8.27 15.99
C LYS A 808 20.08 6.87 16.61
N ALA A 809 19.18 5.96 16.25
CA ALA A 809 19.15 4.58 16.77
C ALA A 809 20.47 3.84 16.51
N VAL A 810 20.97 3.90 15.27
CA VAL A 810 22.25 3.28 14.90
C VAL A 810 23.43 3.99 15.57
N SER A 811 23.43 5.33 15.62
CA SER A 811 24.50 6.11 16.27
C SER A 811 24.61 5.81 17.77
N ASP A 812 23.47 5.72 18.46
CA ASP A 812 23.45 5.42 19.89
C ASP A 812 23.86 3.97 20.17
N HIS A 813 23.47 3.02 19.32
CA HIS A 813 23.94 1.63 19.40
C HIS A 813 25.47 1.53 19.27
N LEU A 814 26.05 2.17 18.24
CA LEU A 814 27.50 2.20 18.07
C LEU A 814 28.20 2.88 19.26
N SER A 815 27.59 3.94 19.81
CA SER A 815 28.10 4.62 21.01
C SER A 815 28.07 3.70 22.24
N ARG A 816 27.01 2.92 22.45
CA ARG A 816 26.92 1.93 23.55
C ARG A 816 28.00 0.84 23.42
N LEU A 817 28.35 0.47 22.19
CA LEU A 817 29.44 -0.47 21.89
C LEU A 817 30.84 0.17 21.89
N ASN A 818 30.95 1.47 22.20
CA ASN A 818 32.19 2.25 22.14
C ASN A 818 32.87 2.27 20.75
N VAL A 819 32.07 2.14 19.69
CA VAL A 819 32.52 2.26 18.31
C VAL A 819 32.45 3.73 17.89
N LYS A 820 33.60 4.31 17.54
CA LYS A 820 33.67 5.70 17.05
C LYS A 820 33.31 5.74 15.57
N ALA A 821 32.08 6.12 15.24
CA ALA A 821 31.63 6.27 13.87
C ALA A 821 30.61 7.41 13.73
N THR A 822 30.46 7.93 12.50
CA THR A 822 29.35 8.79 12.11
C THR A 822 28.35 7.98 11.28
N VAL A 823 27.08 8.35 11.37
CA VAL A 823 25.99 7.69 10.64
C VAL A 823 25.22 8.74 9.83
N ASP A 824 25.06 8.48 8.54
CA ASP A 824 24.34 9.31 7.58
C ASP A 824 23.32 8.45 6.82
N SER A 825 22.37 9.06 6.09
CA SER A 825 21.42 8.33 5.25
C SER A 825 21.83 8.32 3.78
N TYR A 826 21.57 7.22 3.07
CA TYR A 826 21.66 7.16 1.60
C TYR A 826 20.49 7.92 0.98
N GLY A 827 20.70 9.21 0.69
CA GLY A 827 19.67 10.09 0.17
C GLY A 827 18.55 10.32 1.20
N LYS A 828 17.29 10.26 0.76
CA LYS A 828 16.11 10.46 1.61
C LYS A 828 15.43 9.13 2.02
N HIS A 829 16.24 8.09 2.27
CA HIS A 829 15.76 6.75 2.59
C HIS A 829 16.21 6.32 3.99
N SER A 830 15.49 5.37 4.60
CA SER A 830 15.87 4.69 5.86
C SER A 830 16.95 3.63 5.63
N MET A 831 18.03 4.04 4.98
CA MET A 831 19.22 3.25 4.68
C MET A 831 20.43 4.06 5.12
N TYR A 832 21.35 3.47 5.86
CA TYR A 832 22.38 4.18 6.61
C TYR A 832 23.79 3.86 6.14
N HIS A 833 24.54 4.91 5.84
CA HIS A 833 25.98 4.87 5.61
C HIS A 833 26.71 5.12 6.94
N ILE A 834 27.74 4.32 7.23
CA ILE A 834 28.47 4.38 8.50
C ILE A 834 29.94 4.60 8.20
N THR A 835 30.50 5.69 8.71
CA THR A 835 31.92 6.02 8.56
C THR A 835 32.63 5.86 9.90
N ALA A 836 33.39 4.78 10.04
CA ALA A 836 34.17 4.54 11.26
C ALA A 836 35.46 5.37 11.29
N SER A 837 35.87 5.77 12.49
CA SER A 837 37.12 6.49 12.72
C SER A 837 38.30 5.50 12.72
N VAL A 838 39.04 5.45 11.61
CA VAL A 838 40.23 4.60 11.47
C VAL A 838 41.50 5.36 11.87
N GLU A 839 42.26 4.79 12.79
CA GLU A 839 43.55 5.34 13.23
C GLU A 839 44.63 5.09 12.16
N PRO A 840 45.37 6.12 11.69
CA PRO A 840 46.35 5.99 10.59
C PRO A 840 47.60 5.15 10.90
N ASN A 841 47.76 4.69 12.13
CA ASN A 841 48.96 4.00 12.60
C ASN A 841 48.97 2.50 12.29
N GLN A 842 47.87 1.94 11.79
CA GLN A 842 47.77 0.52 11.44
C GLN A 842 48.64 0.22 10.21
N SER A 843 49.50 -0.80 10.33
CA SER A 843 50.41 -1.16 9.24
C SER A 843 49.71 -2.09 8.24
N VAL A 844 49.74 -1.73 6.95
CA VAL A 844 49.03 -2.48 5.89
C VAL A 844 50.01 -2.93 4.81
N ALA A 845 50.00 -4.22 4.46
CA ALA A 845 50.74 -4.76 3.31
C ALA A 845 49.80 -5.04 2.15
N ILE A 846 50.04 -4.43 0.99
CA ILE A 846 49.28 -4.64 -0.25
C ILE A 846 50.07 -5.59 -1.14
N ILE A 847 49.62 -6.83 -1.27
CA ILE A 847 50.28 -7.89 -2.01
C ILE A 847 49.74 -7.91 -3.43
N ILE A 848 50.62 -7.67 -4.41
CA ILE A 848 50.27 -7.61 -5.83
C ILE A 848 51.10 -8.64 -6.59
N PRO A 849 50.56 -9.84 -6.86
CA PRO A 849 51.21 -10.81 -7.73
C PRO A 849 51.04 -10.40 -9.19
N PHE A 850 52.09 -10.52 -9.99
CA PHE A 850 52.02 -10.19 -11.42
C PHE A 850 53.04 -10.98 -12.24
N LYS A 851 52.84 -11.02 -13.55
CA LYS A 851 53.78 -11.55 -14.53
C LYS A 851 53.62 -10.81 -15.85
N ASP A 852 54.69 -10.15 -16.31
CA ASP A 852 54.72 -9.41 -17.57
C ASP A 852 53.55 -8.39 -17.69
N GLN A 853 53.25 -7.88 -18.89
CA GLN A 853 52.18 -6.90 -19.12
C GLN A 853 52.26 -5.68 -18.17
N VAL A 854 53.47 -5.11 -18.07
CA VAL A 854 53.84 -4.15 -17.03
C VAL A 854 52.90 -2.95 -16.90
N HIS A 855 52.28 -2.51 -17.99
CA HIS A 855 51.39 -1.34 -17.99
C HIS A 855 50.24 -1.45 -16.97
N PHE A 856 49.63 -2.63 -16.80
CA PHE A 856 48.59 -2.84 -15.79
C PHE A 856 49.16 -2.76 -14.38
N THR A 857 50.25 -3.49 -14.12
CA THR A 857 50.94 -3.50 -12.83
C THR A 857 51.40 -2.11 -12.43
N GLN A 858 51.99 -1.36 -13.38
CA GLN A 858 52.43 0.01 -13.18
C GLN A 858 51.25 0.91 -12.82
N LYS A 859 50.15 0.87 -13.59
CA LYS A 859 48.95 1.65 -13.33
C LYS A 859 48.33 1.32 -11.97
N CYS A 860 48.25 0.03 -11.61
CA CYS A 860 47.75 -0.44 -10.31
C CYS A 860 48.59 0.15 -9.15
N VAL A 861 49.92 0.02 -9.21
CA VAL A 861 50.83 0.55 -8.19
C VAL A 861 50.77 2.07 -8.11
N GLU A 862 50.71 2.77 -9.25
CA GLU A 862 50.57 4.22 -9.29
C GLU A 862 49.25 4.68 -8.65
N HIS A 863 48.14 4.00 -8.94
CA HIS A 863 46.85 4.29 -8.31
C HIS A 863 46.89 4.05 -6.80
N VAL A 864 47.43 2.92 -6.34
CA VAL A 864 47.58 2.64 -4.90
C VAL A 864 48.40 3.73 -4.21
N LEU A 865 49.56 4.11 -4.77
CA LEU A 865 50.41 5.16 -4.21
C LEU A 865 49.73 6.54 -4.22
N LYS A 866 48.97 6.85 -5.28
CA LYS A 866 48.26 8.12 -5.46
C LYS A 866 47.09 8.27 -4.49
N TYR A 867 46.27 7.23 -4.34
CA TYR A 867 45.02 7.28 -3.59
C TYR A 867 45.17 6.82 -2.12
N THR A 868 46.31 6.26 -1.72
CA THR A 868 46.51 5.78 -0.34
C THR A 868 47.54 6.64 0.41
N LYS A 869 47.19 7.89 0.69
CA LYS A 869 48.10 8.86 1.33
C LYS A 869 48.08 8.83 2.85
N ARG A 870 46.93 8.52 3.45
CA ARG A 870 46.69 8.59 4.91
C ARG A 870 47.37 7.46 5.69
N HIS A 871 47.48 6.28 5.08
CA HIS A 871 47.96 5.06 5.75
C HIS A 871 49.42 4.77 5.46
N ASN A 872 50.11 4.20 6.44
CA ASN A 872 51.44 3.65 6.26
C ASN A 872 51.36 2.26 5.59
N ILE A 873 51.50 2.25 4.26
CA ILE A 873 51.41 1.03 3.45
C ILE A 873 52.79 0.51 3.03
N GLN A 874 52.88 -0.81 2.87
CA GLN A 874 53.95 -1.49 2.15
C GLN A 874 53.34 -2.25 0.96
N ILE A 875 53.73 -1.88 -0.25
CA ILE A 875 53.35 -2.62 -1.46
C ILE A 875 54.36 -3.76 -1.64
N VAL A 876 53.87 -5.00 -1.62
CA VAL A 876 54.66 -6.22 -1.85
C VAL A 876 54.38 -6.72 -3.26
N LEU A 877 55.21 -6.31 -4.22
CA LEU A 877 55.12 -6.74 -5.62
C LEU A 877 55.76 -8.12 -5.79
N VAL A 878 54.97 -9.13 -6.16
CA VAL A 878 55.46 -10.50 -6.33
C VAL A 878 55.60 -10.83 -7.81
N ASN A 879 56.83 -10.73 -8.31
CA ASN A 879 57.16 -11.03 -9.70
C ASN A 879 57.19 -12.55 -9.93
N ASN A 880 56.20 -13.07 -10.67
CA ASN A 880 56.18 -14.48 -11.06
C ASN A 880 56.94 -14.73 -12.37
N ASN A 881 58.26 -14.59 -12.31
CA ASN A 881 59.17 -14.97 -13.38
C ASN A 881 58.91 -14.24 -14.72
N SER A 882 58.67 -12.92 -14.64
CA SER A 882 58.52 -12.05 -15.82
C SER A 882 59.75 -12.11 -16.73
N LYS A 883 59.53 -12.01 -18.04
CA LYS A 883 60.53 -12.13 -19.10
C LYS A 883 60.64 -10.89 -19.99
N GLU A 884 59.61 -10.06 -20.05
CA GLU A 884 59.59 -8.87 -20.88
C GLU A 884 60.56 -7.81 -20.36
N GLN A 885 61.34 -7.22 -21.28
CA GLN A 885 62.36 -6.23 -20.93
C GLN A 885 61.74 -4.99 -20.26
N GLU A 886 60.58 -4.54 -20.73
CA GLU A 886 59.84 -3.41 -20.14
C GLU A 886 59.48 -3.67 -18.67
N THR A 887 59.08 -4.91 -18.36
CA THR A 887 58.77 -5.34 -16.99
C THR A 887 60.00 -5.31 -16.09
N LEU A 888 61.15 -5.78 -16.58
CA LEU A 888 62.41 -5.75 -15.82
C LEU A 888 62.88 -4.31 -15.55
N LEU A 889 62.78 -3.42 -16.54
CA LEU A 889 63.12 -2.01 -16.40
C LEU A 889 62.22 -1.29 -15.38
N TYR A 890 60.92 -1.59 -15.39
CA TYR A 890 59.99 -1.07 -14.39
C TYR A 890 60.33 -1.56 -12.99
N LEU A 891 60.66 -2.85 -12.82
CA LEU A 891 61.07 -3.42 -11.54
C LEU A 891 62.31 -2.70 -10.97
N GLU A 892 63.32 -2.43 -11.80
CA GLU A 892 64.49 -1.64 -11.39
C GLU A 892 64.10 -0.22 -10.96
N LYS A 893 63.21 0.44 -11.69
CA LYS A 893 62.73 1.79 -11.38
C LYS A 893 61.93 1.82 -10.07
N ILE A 894 60.93 0.95 -9.92
CA ILE A 894 60.01 0.96 -8.78
C ILE A 894 60.67 0.44 -7.50
N SER A 895 61.71 -0.39 -7.59
CA SER A 895 62.50 -0.87 -6.44
C SER A 895 63.10 0.27 -5.60
N LYS A 896 63.26 1.47 -6.18
CA LYS A 896 63.79 2.66 -5.50
C LYS A 896 62.75 3.36 -4.63
N ASN A 897 61.47 3.01 -4.76
CA ASN A 897 60.41 3.57 -3.91
C ASN A 897 60.40 2.84 -2.57
N GLU A 898 60.59 3.58 -1.47
CA GLU A 898 60.69 3.02 -0.11
C GLU A 898 59.44 2.26 0.35
N LYS A 899 58.27 2.57 -0.23
CA LYS A 899 57.02 1.85 0.06
C LYS A 899 56.90 0.52 -0.68
N VAL A 900 57.77 0.23 -1.65
CA VAL A 900 57.65 -0.93 -2.54
C VAL A 900 58.73 -1.96 -2.25
N LYS A 901 58.30 -3.20 -1.99
CA LYS A 901 59.17 -4.36 -1.79
C LYS A 901 58.90 -5.39 -2.88
N ILE A 902 59.94 -5.77 -3.62
CA ILE A 902 59.84 -6.77 -4.68
C ILE A 902 60.23 -8.16 -4.16
N ILE A 903 59.43 -9.17 -4.46
CA ILE A 903 59.70 -10.59 -4.20
C ILE A 903 59.69 -11.33 -5.54
N ASN A 904 60.78 -12.03 -5.85
CA ASN A 904 60.83 -12.89 -7.02
C ASN A 904 60.32 -14.29 -6.67
N TYR A 905 59.39 -14.81 -7.47
CA TYR A 905 58.87 -16.17 -7.38
C TYR A 905 59.18 -16.94 -8.69
N PRO A 906 60.34 -17.62 -8.77
CA PRO A 906 60.84 -18.25 -9.99
C PRO A 906 60.27 -19.66 -10.22
N TYR A 907 58.98 -19.87 -9.94
CA TYR A 907 58.30 -21.17 -10.09
C TYR A 907 57.03 -21.04 -10.94
N ALA A 908 56.42 -22.17 -11.29
CA ALA A 908 55.13 -22.18 -11.98
C ALA A 908 54.04 -21.44 -11.19
N PHE A 909 53.14 -20.77 -11.90
CA PHE A 909 52.07 -19.98 -11.30
C PHE A 909 51.21 -20.81 -10.34
N ASN A 910 51.05 -20.29 -9.14
CA ASN A 910 50.20 -20.83 -8.09
C ASN A 910 49.82 -19.65 -7.20
N TYR A 911 48.64 -19.10 -7.43
CA TYR A 911 48.15 -17.89 -6.78
C TYR A 911 48.25 -18.00 -5.26
N SER A 912 47.73 -19.11 -4.73
CA SER A 912 47.77 -19.46 -3.31
C SER A 912 49.19 -19.48 -2.74
N LYS A 913 50.15 -20.11 -3.44
CA LYS A 913 51.54 -20.19 -2.97
C LYS A 913 52.27 -18.86 -3.03
N ILE A 914 52.00 -18.06 -4.06
CA ILE A 914 52.58 -16.73 -4.27
C ILE A 914 52.14 -15.79 -3.13
N ASN A 915 50.84 -15.74 -2.85
CA ASN A 915 50.29 -14.92 -1.76
C ASN A 915 50.77 -15.38 -0.38
N ASN A 916 50.76 -16.70 -0.11
CA ASN A 916 51.30 -17.25 1.14
C ASN A 916 52.79 -16.91 1.35
N LEU A 917 53.60 -16.89 0.28
CA LEU A 917 55.00 -16.49 0.36
C LEU A 917 55.12 -14.99 0.70
N ALA A 918 54.32 -14.14 0.08
CA ALA A 918 54.37 -12.70 0.29
C ALA A 918 53.97 -12.30 1.71
N VAL A 919 52.92 -12.91 2.28
CA VAL A 919 52.52 -12.68 3.68
C VAL A 919 53.66 -13.02 4.65
N LYS A 920 54.40 -14.11 4.41
CA LYS A 920 55.59 -14.49 5.22
C LYS A 920 56.76 -13.50 5.13
N ARG A 921 56.72 -12.54 4.19
CA ARG A 921 57.80 -11.59 3.91
C ARG A 921 57.48 -10.15 4.32
N THR A 922 56.32 -9.93 4.93
CA THR A 922 55.92 -8.67 5.55
C THR A 922 55.61 -8.90 7.01
N SER A 923 55.63 -7.83 7.83
CA SER A 923 55.23 -7.83 9.24
C SER A 923 53.98 -6.97 9.52
N SER A 924 53.34 -6.43 8.48
CA SER A 924 52.14 -5.60 8.60
C SER A 924 50.94 -6.31 9.24
N ASP A 925 50.21 -5.60 10.09
CA ASP A 925 49.06 -6.11 10.86
C ASP A 925 47.89 -6.54 9.97
N TYR A 926 47.69 -5.82 8.87
CA TYR A 926 46.66 -6.10 7.88
C TYR A 926 47.27 -6.42 6.51
N ILE A 927 46.62 -7.32 5.79
CA ILE A 927 47.01 -7.76 4.46
C ILE A 927 45.90 -7.43 3.47
N VAL A 928 46.23 -6.76 2.38
CA VAL A 928 45.36 -6.61 1.21
C VAL A 928 45.90 -7.48 0.10
N PHE A 929 45.14 -8.47 -0.35
CA PHE A 929 45.41 -9.15 -1.62
C PHE A 929 44.82 -8.31 -2.74
N LEU A 930 45.61 -7.96 -3.75
CA LEU A 930 45.19 -7.08 -4.84
C LEU A 930 45.71 -7.61 -6.18
N ASN A 931 44.83 -7.86 -7.14
CA ASN A 931 45.23 -8.21 -8.48
C ASN A 931 45.86 -7.00 -9.20
N ASN A 932 46.82 -7.26 -10.08
CA ASN A 932 47.55 -6.21 -10.80
C ASN A 932 46.73 -5.48 -11.88
N ASP A 933 45.51 -5.94 -12.15
CA ASP A 933 44.54 -5.42 -13.12
C ASP A 933 43.28 -4.83 -12.44
N LEU A 934 43.35 -4.55 -11.13
CA LEU A 934 42.32 -3.81 -10.39
C LEU A 934 42.83 -2.41 -10.00
N PHE A 935 42.03 -1.39 -10.29
CA PHE A 935 42.42 0.02 -10.13
C PHE A 935 41.54 0.74 -9.10
N VAL A 936 42.13 1.09 -7.96
CA VAL A 936 41.51 1.96 -6.95
C VAL A 936 41.47 3.41 -7.43
N GLN A 937 40.42 4.16 -7.11
CA GLN A 937 40.23 5.55 -7.57
C GLN A 937 39.72 6.50 -6.47
N ASP A 938 39.45 6.00 -5.26
CA ASP A 938 38.98 6.75 -4.11
C ASP A 938 40.11 6.88 -3.07
N GLU A 939 40.27 8.05 -2.47
CA GLU A 939 41.28 8.27 -1.41
C GLU A 939 40.91 7.59 -0.08
N LEU A 940 39.63 7.28 0.14
CA LEU A 940 39.11 6.68 1.37
C LEU A 940 38.95 5.15 1.30
N TRP A 941 39.27 4.51 0.17
CA TRP A 941 39.00 3.07 -0.04
C TRP A 941 39.51 2.17 1.09
N LEU A 942 40.71 2.43 1.60
CA LEU A 942 41.33 1.63 2.66
C LEU A 942 40.75 1.97 4.04
N ASP A 943 40.39 3.24 4.28
CA ASP A 943 39.66 3.65 5.48
C ASP A 943 38.28 2.97 5.53
N THR A 944 37.58 2.88 4.40
CA THR A 944 36.29 2.15 4.29
C THR A 944 36.46 0.68 4.68
N MET A 945 37.46 -0.01 4.12
CA MET A 945 37.67 -1.44 4.42
C MET A 945 38.14 -1.68 5.86
N LEU A 946 39.05 -0.86 6.39
CA LEU A 946 39.49 -0.95 7.79
C LEU A 946 38.36 -0.55 8.76
N GLY A 947 37.50 0.37 8.34
CA GLY A 947 36.35 0.83 9.12
C GLY A 947 35.37 -0.30 9.44
N GLU A 948 35.16 -1.24 8.52
CA GLU A 948 34.33 -2.42 8.78
C GLU A 948 34.90 -3.30 9.92
N MET A 949 36.23 -3.33 10.09
CA MET A 949 36.89 -4.03 11.21
C MET A 949 36.85 -3.23 12.52
N VAL A 950 36.66 -1.91 12.44
CA VAL A 950 36.40 -1.05 13.62
C VAL A 950 34.96 -1.21 14.09
N ILE A 951 34.01 -1.34 13.15
CA ILE A 951 32.59 -1.55 13.44
C ILE A 951 32.36 -2.90 14.13
N ASP A 952 33.05 -3.94 13.67
CA ASP A 952 32.97 -5.27 14.28
C ASP A 952 34.34 -5.95 14.29
N ALA A 953 34.89 -6.16 15.50
CA ALA A 953 36.19 -6.77 15.71
C ALA A 953 36.26 -8.25 15.27
N ASN A 954 35.12 -8.90 15.04
CA ASN A 954 35.05 -10.28 14.53
C ASN A 954 35.03 -10.35 12.98
N VAL A 955 35.26 -9.24 12.28
CA VAL A 955 35.44 -9.26 10.81
C VAL A 955 36.80 -9.85 10.46
N GLY A 956 36.78 -10.98 9.74
CA GLY A 956 37.97 -11.69 9.29
C GLY A 956 38.39 -11.37 7.86
N ALA A 957 37.47 -10.89 7.01
CA ALA A 957 37.82 -10.35 5.70
C ALA A 957 36.81 -9.32 5.19
N VAL A 958 37.28 -8.40 4.36
CA VAL A 958 36.47 -7.36 3.70
C VAL A 958 36.78 -7.32 2.21
N GLY A 959 35.74 -7.25 1.37
CA GLY A 959 35.84 -7.03 -0.08
C GLY A 959 35.04 -5.80 -0.53
N GLY A 960 35.28 -5.34 -1.76
CA GLY A 960 34.61 -4.16 -2.36
C GLY A 960 33.68 -4.50 -3.52
N LYS A 961 32.94 -3.50 -4.02
CA LYS A 961 32.19 -3.59 -5.28
C LYS A 961 33.11 -3.32 -6.46
N PHE A 962 33.23 -4.25 -7.38
CA PHE A 962 34.08 -4.10 -8.56
C PHE A 962 33.25 -3.97 -9.83
N LEU A 963 33.70 -3.11 -10.73
CA LEU A 963 33.05 -2.81 -12.00
C LEU A 963 33.91 -3.28 -13.18
N TYR A 964 33.26 -3.76 -14.22
CA TYR A 964 33.86 -3.88 -15.54
C TYR A 964 34.15 -2.49 -16.14
N GLN A 965 34.97 -2.44 -17.19
CA GLN A 965 35.29 -1.19 -17.91
C GLN A 965 34.05 -0.44 -18.42
N ASN A 966 32.99 -1.17 -18.75
CA ASN A 966 31.72 -0.61 -19.21
C ASN A 966 30.78 -0.18 -18.06
N ARG A 967 31.29 -0.08 -16.83
CA ARG A 967 30.56 0.34 -15.63
C ARG A 967 29.43 -0.61 -15.20
N MET A 968 29.39 -1.83 -15.72
CA MET A 968 28.56 -2.88 -15.14
C MET A 968 29.24 -3.50 -13.92
N ILE A 969 28.46 -3.98 -12.96
CA ILE A 969 28.96 -4.69 -11.79
C ILE A 969 29.62 -6.00 -12.24
N GLN A 970 30.83 -6.26 -11.73
CA GLN A 970 31.58 -7.50 -11.89
C GLN A 970 31.53 -8.33 -10.61
N HIS A 971 31.61 -7.68 -9.45
CA HIS A 971 31.56 -8.33 -8.15
C HIS A 971 30.89 -7.42 -7.13
N CYS A 972 29.96 -7.98 -6.37
CA CYS A 972 29.41 -7.34 -5.17
C CYS A 972 29.03 -8.43 -4.17
N GLY A 973 30.02 -9.23 -3.77
CA GLY A 973 29.82 -10.46 -2.99
C GLY A 973 29.70 -11.72 -3.88
N VAL A 974 29.71 -12.88 -3.22
CA VAL A 974 29.61 -14.21 -3.86
C VAL A 974 28.42 -14.97 -3.29
N VAL A 975 27.66 -15.62 -4.17
CA VAL A 975 26.63 -16.61 -3.83
C VAL A 975 27.22 -18.00 -3.96
N LEU A 976 27.18 -18.81 -2.90
CA LEU A 976 27.66 -20.20 -2.94
C LEU A 976 26.67 -21.13 -3.64
N GLY A 977 27.20 -22.22 -4.19
CA GLY A 977 26.43 -23.25 -4.90
C GLY A 977 25.98 -22.87 -6.31
N TRP A 978 26.00 -21.58 -6.64
CA TRP A 978 25.65 -21.08 -7.97
C TRP A 978 26.57 -21.68 -9.03
N MET A 979 25.96 -22.21 -10.11
CA MET A 979 26.65 -22.96 -11.18
C MET A 979 27.60 -24.06 -10.67
N GLY A 980 27.30 -24.64 -9.51
CA GLY A 980 28.03 -25.78 -8.98
C GLY A 980 29.07 -25.46 -7.91
N VAL A 981 29.57 -24.24 -7.74
CA VAL A 981 30.46 -23.90 -6.60
C VAL A 981 30.18 -22.51 -6.07
N ALA A 982 30.29 -21.47 -6.89
CA ALA A 982 30.17 -20.09 -6.46
C ALA A 982 30.00 -19.17 -7.68
N GLY A 983 29.26 -18.07 -7.52
CA GLY A 983 29.04 -17.05 -8.55
C GLY A 983 29.06 -15.64 -7.98
N HIS A 984 29.47 -14.66 -8.78
CA HIS A 984 29.46 -13.25 -8.40
C HIS A 984 28.03 -12.71 -8.38
N ALA A 985 27.63 -12.08 -7.28
CA ALA A 985 26.31 -11.45 -7.16
C ALA A 985 26.22 -10.20 -8.04
N PHE A 986 25.05 -10.01 -8.67
CA PHE A 986 24.70 -8.83 -9.49
C PHE A 986 25.62 -8.59 -10.70
N SER A 987 26.34 -9.62 -11.17
CA SER A 987 27.21 -9.48 -12.35
C SER A 987 26.39 -9.02 -13.56
N HIS A 988 26.96 -8.07 -14.31
CA HIS A 988 26.39 -7.42 -15.49
C HIS A 988 25.20 -6.47 -15.23
N GLU A 989 24.86 -6.20 -13.97
CA GLU A 989 23.90 -5.14 -13.63
C GLU A 989 24.57 -3.75 -13.70
N SER A 990 23.76 -2.69 -13.83
CA SER A 990 24.26 -1.31 -13.78
C SER A 990 24.96 -1.00 -12.45
N GLU A 991 26.01 -0.17 -12.44
CA GLU A 991 26.65 0.30 -11.20
C GLU A 991 25.71 1.00 -10.22
N PHE A 992 24.60 1.56 -10.72
CA PHE A 992 23.57 2.24 -9.95
C PHE A 992 22.44 1.31 -9.49
N TYR A 993 22.44 0.05 -9.95
CA TYR A 993 21.45 -0.93 -9.53
C TYR A 993 21.55 -1.13 -8.01
N PRO A 994 20.46 -0.93 -7.23
CA PRO A 994 20.50 -1.10 -5.78
C PRO A 994 20.73 -2.56 -5.36
N GLY A 995 20.47 -3.53 -6.24
CA GLY A 995 20.47 -4.93 -5.88
C GLY A 995 19.20 -5.33 -5.12
N TYR A 996 18.93 -6.62 -5.10
CA TYR A 996 17.85 -7.17 -4.28
C TYR A 996 18.06 -6.82 -2.80
N GLY A 997 17.06 -6.21 -2.16
CA GLY A 997 17.17 -5.71 -0.78
C GLY A 997 18.19 -4.58 -0.60
N ALA A 998 18.54 -3.82 -1.64
CA ALA A 998 19.58 -2.78 -1.58
C ALA A 998 21.00 -3.31 -1.26
N ARG A 999 21.26 -4.61 -1.45
CA ARG A 999 22.56 -5.24 -1.14
C ARG A 999 23.74 -4.75 -1.98
N ALA A 1000 23.50 -4.13 -3.13
CA ALA A 1000 24.56 -3.50 -3.92
C ALA A 1000 24.86 -2.06 -3.49
N TRP A 1001 24.12 -1.52 -2.52
CA TRP A 1001 24.35 -0.23 -1.87
C TRP A 1001 24.80 -0.38 -0.41
N LEU A 1002 24.29 -1.38 0.32
CA LEU A 1002 24.54 -1.52 1.76
C LEU A 1002 25.66 -2.54 2.06
N PRO A 1003 26.63 -2.20 2.93
CA PRO A 1003 27.56 -3.18 3.45
C PRO A 1003 26.84 -4.26 4.27
N HIS A 1004 27.22 -5.51 4.05
CA HIS A 1004 26.58 -6.65 4.72
C HIS A 1004 27.50 -7.86 4.76
N GLN A 1005 27.18 -8.81 5.65
CA GLN A 1005 27.88 -10.08 5.70
C GLN A 1005 27.49 -10.95 4.50
N VAL A 1006 28.49 -11.60 3.89
CA VAL A 1006 28.35 -12.58 2.81
C VAL A 1006 29.18 -13.82 3.13
N SER A 1007 28.98 -14.89 2.36
CA SER A 1007 29.73 -16.13 2.55
C SER A 1007 31.18 -16.03 2.05
N ALA A 1008 31.41 -15.26 0.98
CA ALA A 1008 32.73 -15.02 0.44
C ALA A 1008 32.80 -13.73 -0.38
N VAL A 1009 34.01 -13.20 -0.51
CA VAL A 1009 34.39 -12.13 -1.44
C VAL A 1009 35.58 -12.60 -2.25
N THR A 1010 35.85 -11.97 -3.40
CA THR A 1010 36.99 -12.35 -4.23
C THR A 1010 38.30 -11.76 -3.72
N ALA A 1011 39.41 -12.48 -3.90
CA ALA A 1011 40.75 -11.96 -3.61
C ALA A 1011 41.30 -11.03 -4.73
N ALA A 1012 40.46 -10.59 -5.68
CA ALA A 1012 40.83 -9.52 -6.60
C ALA A 1012 41.15 -8.21 -5.86
N CYS A 1013 40.38 -7.89 -4.81
CA CYS A 1013 40.82 -7.01 -3.72
C CYS A 1013 40.15 -7.46 -2.41
N MET A 1014 40.94 -7.95 -1.45
CA MET A 1014 40.45 -8.47 -0.17
C MET A 1014 41.38 -8.05 0.97
N LEU A 1015 40.83 -7.38 1.98
CA LEU A 1015 41.52 -7.04 3.23
C LEU A 1015 41.30 -8.16 4.26
N VAL A 1016 42.37 -8.62 4.91
CA VAL A 1016 42.36 -9.69 5.92
C VAL A 1016 43.31 -9.31 7.06
N PRO A 1017 42.93 -9.42 8.34
CA PRO A 1017 43.88 -9.30 9.45
C PRO A 1017 44.91 -10.43 9.37
N ARG A 1018 46.20 -10.11 9.54
CA ARG A 1018 47.28 -11.12 9.49
C ARG A 1018 46.99 -12.29 10.42
N LYS A 1019 46.61 -12.00 11.66
CA LYS A 1019 46.34 -13.01 12.68
C LYS A 1019 45.31 -14.03 12.19
N VAL A 1020 44.21 -13.56 11.61
CA VAL A 1020 43.15 -14.40 11.06
C VAL A 1020 43.68 -15.23 9.89
N PHE A 1021 44.44 -14.63 8.97
CA PHE A 1021 45.03 -15.34 7.84
C PHE A 1021 45.99 -16.47 8.28
N GLU A 1022 46.81 -16.21 9.30
CA GLU A 1022 47.74 -17.20 9.86
C GLU A 1022 46.99 -18.31 10.61
N GLU A 1023 45.93 -17.96 11.35
CA GLU A 1023 45.11 -18.89 12.12
C GLU A 1023 44.39 -19.91 11.23
N VAL A 1024 43.87 -19.48 10.08
CA VAL A 1024 43.24 -20.38 9.08
C VAL A 1024 44.26 -21.14 8.21
N GLY A 1025 45.56 -20.90 8.40
CA GLY A 1025 46.63 -21.53 7.63
C GLY A 1025 46.83 -20.98 6.21
N GLY A 1026 46.30 -19.79 5.91
CA GLY A 1026 46.40 -19.12 4.61
C GLY A 1026 45.70 -19.83 3.45
N PHE A 1027 46.11 -19.53 2.21
CA PHE A 1027 45.53 -20.16 1.02
C PHE A 1027 45.98 -21.63 0.85
N ASP A 1028 45.12 -22.50 0.30
CA ASP A 1028 45.47 -23.90 0.00
C ASP A 1028 46.31 -24.01 -1.29
N ALA A 1029 47.62 -23.87 -1.15
CA ALA A 1029 48.57 -23.99 -2.25
C ALA A 1029 48.70 -25.40 -2.86
N LYS A 1030 48.16 -26.44 -2.21
CA LYS A 1030 48.32 -27.84 -2.64
C LYS A 1030 47.20 -28.22 -3.60
N THR A 1031 45.95 -27.91 -3.24
CA THR A 1031 44.76 -28.39 -3.95
C THR A 1031 43.95 -27.32 -4.67
N LEU A 1032 44.07 -26.04 -4.27
CA LEU A 1032 43.39 -24.89 -4.89
C LEU A 1032 44.43 -23.87 -5.36
N LYS A 1033 45.06 -24.14 -6.50
CA LYS A 1033 46.18 -23.34 -7.01
C LYS A 1033 45.74 -22.07 -7.72
N VAL A 1034 44.57 -22.10 -8.36
CA VAL A 1034 44.11 -21.00 -9.24
C VAL A 1034 42.65 -20.61 -8.98
N ALA A 1035 41.70 -21.53 -9.02
CA ALA A 1035 40.28 -21.22 -8.79
C ALA A 1035 39.84 -21.50 -7.35
N PHE A 1036 38.81 -20.77 -6.90
CA PHE A 1036 38.12 -20.93 -5.61
C PHE A 1036 39.00 -20.85 -4.36
N ASN A 1037 40.26 -20.41 -4.47
CA ASN A 1037 41.18 -20.31 -3.35
C ASN A 1037 40.77 -19.21 -2.35
N ASP A 1038 40.16 -18.14 -2.87
CA ASP A 1038 39.56 -17.04 -2.13
C ASP A 1038 38.27 -17.47 -1.43
N ILE A 1039 37.43 -18.25 -2.12
CA ILE A 1039 36.23 -18.85 -1.52
C ILE A 1039 36.62 -19.79 -0.38
N ASP A 1040 37.56 -20.70 -0.59
CA ASP A 1040 38.07 -21.59 0.47
C ASP A 1040 38.66 -20.80 1.65
N LEU A 1041 39.41 -19.72 1.39
CA LEU A 1041 39.92 -18.87 2.45
C LEU A 1041 38.79 -18.26 3.27
N CYS A 1042 37.79 -17.65 2.62
CA CYS A 1042 36.62 -17.06 3.29
C CYS A 1042 35.88 -18.11 4.13
N LEU A 1043 35.66 -19.31 3.59
CA LEU A 1043 34.95 -20.37 4.31
C LEU A 1043 35.74 -20.91 5.52
N LYS A 1044 37.08 -20.98 5.45
CA LYS A 1044 37.91 -21.30 6.63
C LYS A 1044 37.84 -20.21 7.69
N ILE A 1045 37.84 -18.94 7.27
CA ILE A 1045 37.68 -17.79 8.17
C ILE A 1045 36.33 -17.88 8.89
N THR A 1046 35.24 -18.10 8.15
CA THR A 1046 33.90 -18.27 8.72
C THR A 1046 33.78 -19.50 9.62
N GLN A 1047 34.47 -20.60 9.31
CA GLN A 1047 34.49 -21.80 10.16
C GLN A 1047 35.07 -21.55 11.56
N LEU A 1048 35.95 -20.54 11.71
CA LEU A 1048 36.48 -20.11 13.01
C LEU A 1048 35.59 -19.07 13.73
N GLY A 1049 34.43 -18.73 13.16
CA GLY A 1049 33.47 -17.79 13.73
C GLY A 1049 33.67 -16.32 13.32
N TYR A 1050 34.64 -16.04 12.45
CA TYR A 1050 34.83 -14.70 11.88
C TYR A 1050 33.80 -14.40 10.78
N LYS A 1051 33.62 -13.11 10.48
CA LYS A 1051 32.67 -12.62 9.46
C LYS A 1051 33.39 -12.16 8.20
N ILE A 1052 32.73 -12.32 7.05
CA ILE A 1052 33.19 -11.81 5.76
C ILE A 1052 32.23 -10.71 5.33
N ILE A 1053 32.74 -9.50 5.10
CA ILE A 1053 31.93 -8.32 4.75
C ILE A 1053 32.20 -7.94 3.29
N ILE A 1054 31.13 -7.68 2.54
CA ILE A 1054 31.19 -6.90 1.31
C ILE A 1054 30.81 -5.46 1.67
N THR A 1055 31.63 -4.49 1.26
CA THR A 1055 31.31 -3.06 1.40
C THR A 1055 31.18 -2.41 0.02
N PRO A 1056 29.95 -2.13 -0.45
CA PRO A 1056 29.74 -1.43 -1.71
C PRO A 1056 30.21 0.03 -1.73
N ASP A 1057 30.56 0.58 -0.56
CA ASP A 1057 31.15 1.91 -0.40
C ASP A 1057 32.59 1.97 -0.95
N PHE A 1058 33.28 0.83 -1.07
CA PHE A 1058 34.52 0.72 -1.82
C PHE A 1058 34.24 0.26 -3.25
N VAL A 1059 34.41 1.15 -4.23
CA VAL A 1059 34.25 0.85 -5.66
C VAL A 1059 35.60 0.88 -6.39
N ALA A 1060 35.87 -0.12 -7.22
CA ALA A 1060 37.06 -0.15 -8.09
C ALA A 1060 36.77 -0.76 -9.47
N GLU A 1061 37.58 -0.42 -10.46
CA GLU A 1061 37.51 -0.97 -11.81
C GLU A 1061 38.42 -2.21 -11.93
N HIS A 1062 37.89 -3.33 -12.43
CA HIS A 1062 38.61 -4.60 -12.57
C HIS A 1062 38.61 -5.08 -14.03
N HIS A 1063 39.81 -5.27 -14.58
CA HIS A 1063 40.07 -5.66 -15.97
C HIS A 1063 40.26 -7.19 -16.07
N GLU A 1064 39.24 -7.92 -15.61
CA GLU A 1064 39.28 -9.36 -15.33
C GLU A 1064 39.94 -10.23 -16.43
N SER A 1065 40.80 -11.16 -16.01
CA SER A 1065 41.43 -12.20 -16.83
C SER A 1065 42.33 -11.73 -17.99
N LEU A 1066 42.63 -10.43 -18.11
CA LEU A 1066 43.55 -9.89 -19.12
C LEU A 1066 45.01 -10.34 -18.91
N SER A 1067 45.45 -10.43 -17.65
CA SER A 1067 46.82 -10.82 -17.29
C SER A 1067 47.06 -12.35 -17.31
N ARG A 1068 46.02 -13.14 -16.98
CA ARG A 1068 46.09 -14.60 -16.79
C ARG A 1068 45.63 -15.40 -18.02
N GLY A 1069 44.76 -14.82 -18.85
CA GLY A 1069 43.98 -15.57 -19.83
C GLY A 1069 42.98 -16.52 -19.16
N LEU A 1070 42.19 -17.21 -19.97
CA LEU A 1070 41.07 -18.03 -19.52
C LEU A 1070 41.47 -19.49 -19.33
N ASP A 1071 40.58 -20.30 -18.75
CA ASP A 1071 40.76 -21.74 -18.54
C ASP A 1071 40.33 -22.54 -19.78
N ASP A 1072 40.99 -22.25 -20.89
CA ASP A 1072 40.67 -22.75 -22.23
C ASP A 1072 41.51 -23.96 -22.67
N THR A 1073 42.67 -24.18 -22.05
CA THR A 1073 43.51 -25.34 -22.35
C THR A 1073 43.05 -26.58 -21.56
N LYS A 1074 43.23 -27.77 -22.14
CA LYS A 1074 42.89 -29.05 -21.49
C LYS A 1074 43.48 -29.15 -20.07
N GLU A 1075 44.73 -28.72 -19.90
CA GLU A 1075 45.42 -28.77 -18.61
C GLU A 1075 44.79 -27.83 -17.56
N LYS A 1076 44.32 -26.66 -17.99
CA LYS A 1076 43.63 -25.69 -17.12
C LYS A 1076 42.22 -26.17 -16.76
N LEU A 1077 41.48 -26.74 -17.70
CA LEU A 1077 40.17 -27.37 -17.47
C LEU A 1077 40.28 -28.58 -16.52
N ASP A 1078 41.21 -29.50 -16.78
CA ASP A 1078 41.45 -30.67 -15.91
C ASP A 1078 41.84 -30.24 -14.48
N ARG A 1079 42.54 -29.10 -14.33
CA ARG A 1079 42.82 -28.50 -13.02
C ARG A 1079 41.55 -27.91 -12.41
N PHE A 1080 40.79 -27.09 -13.15
CA PHE A 1080 39.56 -26.45 -12.69
C PHE A 1080 38.55 -27.50 -12.16
N GLU A 1081 38.33 -28.59 -12.91
CA GLU A 1081 37.47 -29.69 -12.47
C GLU A 1081 37.94 -30.36 -11.17
N LYS A 1082 39.27 -30.49 -10.97
CA LYS A 1082 39.83 -31.01 -9.72
C LYS A 1082 39.57 -30.04 -8.57
N GLU A 1083 39.71 -28.74 -8.79
CA GLU A 1083 39.44 -27.69 -7.80
C GLU A 1083 37.95 -27.65 -7.44
N VAL A 1084 37.04 -27.79 -8.42
CA VAL A 1084 35.59 -27.97 -8.19
C VAL A 1084 35.30 -29.18 -7.29
N LYS A 1085 35.91 -30.34 -7.60
CA LYS A 1085 35.74 -31.57 -6.78
C LYS A 1085 36.25 -31.38 -5.35
N VAL A 1086 37.33 -30.64 -5.16
CA VAL A 1086 37.85 -30.29 -3.83
C VAL A 1086 36.84 -29.44 -3.07
N MET A 1087 36.31 -28.37 -3.69
CA MET A 1087 35.31 -27.50 -3.06
C MET A 1087 34.04 -28.27 -2.71
N ARG A 1088 33.51 -29.10 -3.62
CA ARG A 1088 32.32 -29.93 -3.34
C ARG A 1088 32.56 -30.94 -2.22
N LYS A 1089 33.73 -31.58 -2.19
CA LYS A 1089 34.08 -32.53 -1.12
C LYS A 1089 34.24 -31.84 0.24
N ARG A 1090 34.84 -30.65 0.27
CA ARG A 1090 35.18 -29.94 1.51
C ARG A 1090 33.99 -29.14 2.06
N TRP A 1091 33.25 -28.46 1.20
CA TRP A 1091 32.28 -27.43 1.57
C TRP A 1091 30.86 -27.71 1.07
N GLY A 1092 30.58 -28.88 0.50
CA GLY A 1092 29.30 -29.20 -0.15
C GLY A 1092 28.05 -28.77 0.63
N LYS A 1093 28.01 -29.00 1.95
CA LYS A 1093 26.89 -28.58 2.81
C LYS A 1093 26.62 -27.07 2.77
N LEU A 1094 27.66 -26.23 2.83
CA LEU A 1094 27.55 -24.77 2.74
C LEU A 1094 27.28 -24.31 1.32
N LEU A 1095 27.81 -25.01 0.31
CA LEU A 1095 27.49 -24.73 -1.09
C LEU A 1095 26.01 -24.96 -1.38
N ASP A 1096 25.42 -25.99 -0.77
CA ASP A 1096 24.00 -26.31 -0.94
C ASP A 1096 23.09 -25.45 -0.06
N ASN A 1097 23.63 -24.83 0.99
CA ASN A 1097 22.88 -23.99 1.95
C ASN A 1097 23.75 -22.79 2.36
N ASP A 1098 23.80 -21.79 1.49
CA ASP A 1098 24.46 -20.51 1.77
C ASP A 1098 23.62 -19.72 2.78
N PRO A 1099 24.13 -19.40 3.98
CA PRO A 1099 23.36 -18.70 5.01
C PRO A 1099 22.91 -17.29 4.59
N PHE A 1100 23.58 -16.67 3.61
CA PHE A 1100 23.25 -15.30 3.17
C PHE A 1100 22.48 -15.25 1.85
N TYR A 1101 22.09 -16.41 1.30
CA TYR A 1101 21.29 -16.55 0.08
C TYR A 1101 20.09 -17.47 0.31
N SER A 1102 18.88 -16.90 0.25
CA SER A 1102 17.65 -17.60 0.64
C SER A 1102 17.45 -18.91 -0.13
N PRO A 1103 16.98 -19.98 0.53
CA PRO A 1103 16.64 -21.24 -0.13
C PRO A 1103 15.48 -21.13 -1.13
N SER A 1104 14.72 -20.03 -1.12
CA SER A 1104 13.65 -19.77 -2.08
C SER A 1104 14.16 -19.41 -3.47
N PHE A 1105 15.43 -19.00 -3.60
CA PHE A 1105 16.04 -18.69 -4.89
C PHE A 1105 16.69 -19.91 -5.55
N ALA A 1106 16.59 -19.97 -6.87
CA ALA A 1106 17.28 -20.97 -7.67
C ALA A 1106 18.80 -20.75 -7.69
N ARG A 1107 19.57 -21.85 -7.66
CA ARG A 1107 21.06 -21.82 -7.80
C ARG A 1107 21.53 -21.88 -9.25
N GLN A 1108 20.61 -21.71 -10.19
CA GLN A 1108 20.82 -21.62 -11.64
C GLN A 1108 19.97 -20.46 -12.16
N GLY A 1109 20.35 -19.87 -13.28
CA GLY A 1109 19.72 -18.65 -13.78
C GLY A 1109 20.24 -17.38 -13.09
N LYS A 1110 19.41 -16.34 -13.06
CA LYS A 1110 19.70 -15.01 -12.52
C LYS A 1110 19.57 -15.01 -10.99
N PRO A 1111 20.67 -14.76 -10.24
CA PRO A 1111 20.64 -14.67 -8.78
C PRO A 1111 19.66 -13.60 -8.28
N TYR A 1112 18.98 -13.89 -7.16
CA TYR A 1112 18.01 -12.97 -6.54
C TYR A 1112 16.80 -12.61 -7.42
N PHE A 1113 16.51 -13.42 -8.44
CA PHE A 1113 15.40 -13.20 -9.37
C PHE A 1113 14.63 -14.48 -9.64
N ASP A 1114 15.34 -15.56 -10.01
CA ASP A 1114 14.72 -16.86 -10.26
C ASP A 1114 14.43 -17.58 -8.94
N LEU A 1115 13.19 -18.05 -8.78
CA LEU A 1115 12.74 -18.82 -7.62
C LEU A 1115 12.88 -20.32 -7.91
N ILE A 1116 12.98 -21.11 -6.84
CA ILE A 1116 13.07 -22.56 -6.98
C ILE A 1116 11.83 -23.09 -7.75
N PRO A 1117 12.02 -23.91 -8.80
CA PRO A 1117 10.92 -24.51 -9.53
C PRO A 1117 10.20 -25.54 -8.66
N PHE A 1118 8.92 -25.74 -8.91
CA PHE A 1118 8.15 -26.80 -8.26
C PHE A 1118 8.67 -28.15 -8.72
N ASP A 1119 9.10 -28.97 -7.77
CA ASP A 1119 9.48 -30.34 -8.04
C ASP A 1119 8.20 -31.11 -8.40
N LYS A 1120 7.95 -31.34 -9.69
CA LYS A 1120 6.75 -32.06 -10.21
C LYS A 1120 6.69 -33.54 -9.74
N ASN A 1121 7.63 -33.99 -8.92
CA ASN A 1121 7.82 -35.38 -8.49
C ASN A 1121 7.71 -35.62 -6.97
N GLN A 1122 7.20 -34.67 -6.17
CA GLN A 1122 6.90 -34.91 -4.73
C GLN A 1122 5.40 -34.93 -4.43
#